data_AF-A0A931FDG7-F1
#
_entry.id   AF-A0A931FDG7-F1
#
_cell.length_a   1.000
_cell.length_b   1.000
_cell.length_c   1.000
_cell.angle_alpha   90.00
_cell.angle_beta   90.00
_cell.angle_gamma   90.00
#
_symmetry.space_group_name_H-M   'P 1'
#
loop_
_entity.id
_entity.type
_entity.pdbx_description
1 polymer ?
#
loop_
_entity_poly.entity_id
_entity_poly.type
_entity_poly.pdbx_seq_one_letter_code
_entity_poly.pdbx_strand_id
1 'polypeptide(L)'
;MGTNSHTKFIPGDIFRLPEAQIALFLSRLYATDGWASVSEPGNQPQIGYCSVSERLARDVAHLLLRLGIVAKVVERTVAYQGERRPAFQVLIHDIDQIRTFAARVGIFSKERQVEEVLAACGERVGQPNLDLIPGEVWELIKAEKGDRSWAEISARTGRPRNHNWHVGQQLSRHRLLELAKALESQTLADIATSDVQWDRIESVTPAGEAEVFDLTVDGTHNFVADDIVVHNSTLALDFARSASIKHKIPSVFFSLEMGRNEIAMRLLSAEARVALHHMRTGAMTDEDWTRLARRMQDLNDSPLYIDDSPNLSMMEIRAKCRRLKQRNDLRLVVIDYLQLMQNGGSRRAESRQQEVSEMSRNLKLLAKELELPVIALSQLNRGPEQRTDKRPMVSDLRESGCVPASTRLLRADTGAEVTIGELLATGARDIPVWSVDERLCLVPRTLTHAFPSGTKEVFRVRLASGRVVEATANHPFLTYDGWKPLGELAVDTRVATPRKMPAPSSVVAWADAEVVMLAHLLGDGCVAPRQPIHYTSADPANLAAVEQAAAHFGITPRRVAQGTWSHVYLPSPHHLTHGRRNPIAAWLDRFGLYGKRAHEKFLPAEVFGLPDEQIRLFLRHLWATDGSVTVSNSGAVRVYYTTTSERLARDLQQLLLRVDVQARLRAVGNTKGRPGWTVDVSGVTDQRLFLHDVGVHGARGERVGAALYRLAAVAANTNLDTIPVQVWDRVREAMVERSVTTRAFQQQLGTAYCGSSLYKSAPSRQRLARVASILQDAELDLLATSDVAWDRIVEIESLGEQPVFDATVLGTHNFIADGVILHNSIEQDADMVILLHREDAYEKESPRAGEADLIVAKHRNGPTATITVAFQGHYSRFVDMAQS
;
A
#
# COMPACT_ATOMS: atom_id res chain seq x y z
N MET A 1 -37.89 -15.92 -11.80
CA MET A 1 -37.80 -16.40 -10.40
C MET A 1 -38.55 -15.40 -9.53
N GLY A 2 -39.34 -15.85 -8.55
CA GLY A 2 -40.08 -14.95 -7.66
C GLY A 2 -39.30 -14.64 -6.39
N THR A 3 -39.39 -13.41 -5.87
CA THR A 3 -38.89 -13.03 -4.54
C THR A 3 -39.84 -13.52 -3.45
N ASN A 4 -39.32 -13.95 -2.31
CA ASN A 4 -40.14 -14.27 -1.14
C ASN A 4 -40.62 -12.97 -0.44
N SER A 5 -41.49 -13.08 0.56
CA SER A 5 -42.05 -11.92 1.27
C SER A 5 -41.01 -11.07 2.01
N HIS A 6 -39.91 -11.66 2.46
CA HIS A 6 -38.83 -10.98 3.20
C HIS A 6 -37.83 -10.26 2.29
N THR A 7 -37.75 -10.66 1.02
CA THR A 7 -36.82 -10.07 0.02
C THR A 7 -37.51 -9.17 -1.01
N LYS A 8 -38.78 -8.79 -0.76
CA LYS A 8 -39.48 -7.79 -1.59
C LYS A 8 -38.78 -6.42 -1.50
N PHE A 9 -38.80 -5.69 -2.60
CA PHE A 9 -38.32 -4.31 -2.74
C PHE A 9 -39.13 -3.60 -3.83
N ILE A 10 -39.06 -2.28 -3.90
CA ILE A 10 -39.67 -1.50 -4.97
C ILE A 10 -38.71 -1.45 -6.17
N PRO A 11 -39.14 -1.80 -7.40
CA PRO A 11 -38.28 -1.70 -8.58
C PRO A 11 -37.80 -0.28 -8.83
N GLY A 12 -36.53 -0.12 -9.25
CA GLY A 12 -35.87 1.19 -9.44
C GLY A 12 -36.61 2.15 -10.37
N ASP A 13 -37.36 1.63 -11.35
CA ASP A 13 -38.16 2.44 -12.28
C ASP A 13 -39.31 3.20 -11.60
N ILE A 14 -39.83 2.70 -10.46
CA ILE A 14 -40.91 3.37 -9.71
C ILE A 14 -40.42 4.68 -9.09
N PHE A 15 -39.17 4.75 -8.63
CA PHE A 15 -38.57 5.96 -8.04
C PHE A 15 -38.40 7.09 -9.07
N ARG A 16 -38.37 6.76 -10.37
CA ARG A 16 -38.25 7.71 -11.48
C ARG A 16 -39.58 8.26 -11.97
N LEU A 17 -40.71 7.76 -11.46
CA LEU A 17 -42.03 8.20 -11.91
C LEU A 17 -42.34 9.63 -11.44
N PRO A 18 -43.20 10.37 -12.17
CA PRO A 18 -43.77 11.64 -11.69
C PRO A 18 -44.57 11.46 -10.39
N GLU A 19 -44.65 12.52 -9.58
CA GLU A 19 -45.31 12.48 -8.26
C GLU A 19 -46.73 11.90 -8.28
N ALA A 20 -47.55 12.25 -9.28
CA ALA A 20 -48.91 11.72 -9.42
C ALA A 20 -48.95 10.19 -9.64
N GLN A 21 -47.93 9.61 -10.29
CA GLN A 21 -47.80 8.18 -10.49
C GLN A 21 -47.20 7.47 -9.27
N ILE A 22 -46.27 8.11 -8.55
CA ILE A 22 -45.79 7.65 -7.23
C ILE A 22 -46.95 7.60 -6.23
N ALA A 23 -47.75 8.67 -6.15
CA ALA A 23 -48.94 8.74 -5.33
C ALA A 23 -49.96 7.64 -5.66
N LEU A 24 -50.25 7.44 -6.96
CA LEU A 24 -51.12 6.34 -7.38
C LEU A 24 -50.55 4.97 -6.99
N PHE A 25 -49.25 4.73 -7.19
CA PHE A 25 -48.59 3.48 -6.81
C PHE A 25 -48.67 3.24 -5.29
N LEU A 26 -48.33 4.23 -4.47
CA LEU A 26 -48.42 4.15 -3.01
C LEU A 26 -49.86 3.94 -2.54
N SER A 27 -50.84 4.61 -3.13
CA SER A 27 -52.27 4.44 -2.82
C SER A 27 -52.75 3.00 -3.07
N ARG A 28 -52.24 2.34 -4.12
CA ARG A 28 -52.51 0.91 -4.41
C ARG A 28 -51.72 -0.04 -3.52
N LEU A 29 -50.51 0.33 -3.11
CA LEU A 29 -49.69 -0.47 -2.19
C LEU A 29 -50.27 -0.44 -0.76
N TYR A 30 -50.71 0.72 -0.28
CA TYR A 30 -51.43 0.85 1.01
C TYR A 30 -52.80 0.16 0.99
N ALA A 31 -53.42 -0.03 -0.18
CA ALA A 31 -54.65 -0.82 -0.29
C ALA A 31 -54.45 -2.28 0.13
N THR A 32 -53.24 -2.85 -0.01
CA THR A 32 -52.94 -4.19 0.51
C THR A 32 -52.70 -4.15 2.02
N ASP A 33 -51.48 -3.85 2.44
CA ASP A 33 -50.98 -4.03 3.81
C ASP A 33 -50.90 -2.71 4.60
N GLY A 34 -51.48 -1.65 4.04
CA GLY A 34 -51.68 -0.35 4.70
C GLY A 34 -52.97 -0.26 5.50
N TRP A 35 -53.02 0.69 6.43
CA TRP A 35 -54.17 0.96 7.28
C TRP A 35 -54.21 2.42 7.69
N ALA A 36 -55.41 2.90 8.03
CA ALA A 36 -55.66 4.17 8.69
C ALA A 36 -56.52 3.86 9.93
N SER A 37 -56.13 4.34 11.10
CA SER A 37 -56.85 4.07 12.35
C SER A 37 -56.67 5.19 13.38
N VAL A 38 -57.52 5.18 14.39
CA VAL A 38 -57.44 6.06 15.56
C VAL A 38 -57.22 5.15 16.77
N SER A 39 -56.13 5.36 17.51
CA SER A 39 -55.79 4.48 18.64
C SER A 39 -56.45 4.92 19.96
N GLU A 40 -56.92 3.92 20.71
CA GLU A 40 -57.43 4.07 22.07
C GLU A 40 -56.47 3.38 23.08
N PRO A 41 -56.32 3.92 24.31
CA PRO A 41 -56.84 5.19 24.79
C PRO A 41 -55.92 6.35 24.39
N GLY A 42 -56.46 7.39 23.75
CA GLY A 42 -55.67 8.57 23.36
C GLY A 42 -56.22 9.38 22.19
N ASN A 43 -57.10 8.80 21.38
CA ASN A 43 -57.66 9.44 20.17
C ASN A 43 -56.54 10.00 19.27
N GLN A 44 -55.48 9.20 19.10
CA GLN A 44 -54.34 9.55 18.25
C GLN A 44 -54.56 9.01 16.84
N PRO A 45 -54.71 9.90 15.83
CA PRO A 45 -54.79 9.50 14.43
C PRO A 45 -53.45 8.92 13.96
N GLN A 46 -53.50 7.88 13.14
CA GLN A 46 -52.30 7.26 12.57
C GLN A 46 -52.62 6.59 11.22
N ILE A 47 -51.67 6.67 10.30
CA ILE A 47 -51.67 5.94 9.03
C ILE A 47 -50.40 5.08 8.99
N GLY A 48 -50.50 3.83 8.54
CA GLY A 48 -49.35 2.94 8.50
C GLY A 48 -49.36 1.93 7.35
N TYR A 49 -48.19 1.36 7.07
CA TYR A 49 -47.97 0.25 6.14
C TYR A 49 -47.07 -0.79 6.81
N CYS A 50 -47.42 -2.08 6.67
CA CYS A 50 -46.72 -3.18 7.32
C CYS A 50 -46.04 -4.11 6.30
N SER A 51 -44.78 -4.48 6.52
CA SER A 51 -44.03 -5.39 5.66
C SER A 51 -43.09 -6.28 6.48
N VAL A 52 -42.93 -7.54 6.09
CA VAL A 52 -41.89 -8.44 6.66
C VAL A 52 -40.53 -8.31 5.96
N SER A 53 -40.43 -7.44 4.94
CA SER A 53 -39.18 -7.00 4.32
C SER A 53 -38.86 -5.59 4.81
N GLU A 54 -37.69 -5.43 5.43
CA GLU A 54 -37.15 -4.14 5.85
C GLU A 54 -36.94 -3.22 4.64
N ARG A 55 -36.35 -3.77 3.56
CA ARG A 55 -36.06 -3.02 2.35
C ARG A 55 -37.33 -2.43 1.74
N LEU A 56 -38.41 -3.21 1.63
CA LEU A 56 -39.70 -2.69 1.15
C LEU A 56 -40.25 -1.58 2.07
N ALA A 57 -40.09 -1.69 3.39
CA ALA A 57 -40.53 -0.63 4.30
C ALA A 57 -39.70 0.66 4.15
N ARG A 58 -38.38 0.54 3.98
CA ARG A 58 -37.48 1.68 3.70
C ARG A 58 -37.77 2.30 2.33
N ASP A 59 -37.93 1.49 1.28
CA ASP A 59 -38.31 1.94 -0.06
C ASP A 59 -39.63 2.73 -0.05
N VAL A 60 -40.63 2.29 0.74
CA VAL A 60 -41.90 3.00 0.91
C VAL A 60 -41.72 4.33 1.65
N ALA A 61 -40.93 4.36 2.73
CA ALA A 61 -40.62 5.60 3.44
C ALA A 61 -39.90 6.61 2.53
N HIS A 62 -38.94 6.17 1.73
CA HIS A 62 -38.21 7.00 0.79
C HIS A 62 -39.12 7.57 -0.34
N LEU A 63 -40.07 6.77 -0.86
CA LEU A 63 -41.07 7.30 -1.80
C LEU A 63 -42.05 8.30 -1.16
N LEU A 64 -42.29 8.22 0.15
CA LEU A 64 -43.11 9.21 0.85
C LEU A 64 -42.37 10.55 0.99
N LEU A 65 -41.05 10.55 1.21
CA LEU A 65 -40.23 11.77 1.20
C LEU A 65 -40.33 12.53 -0.14
N ARG A 66 -40.37 11.81 -1.28
CA ARG A 66 -40.63 12.40 -2.61
C ARG A 66 -41.97 13.12 -2.75
N LEU A 67 -42.92 12.87 -1.84
CA LEU A 67 -44.21 13.55 -1.77
C LEU A 67 -44.30 14.56 -0.60
N GLY A 68 -43.18 14.84 0.07
CA GLY A 68 -43.11 15.71 1.24
C GLY A 68 -43.69 15.08 2.51
N ILE A 69 -43.73 13.74 2.59
CA ILE A 69 -44.32 12.99 3.70
C ILE A 69 -43.22 12.25 4.46
N VAL A 70 -42.95 12.69 5.70
CA VAL A 70 -42.01 12.03 6.61
C VAL A 70 -42.75 10.93 7.38
N ALA A 71 -42.19 9.72 7.36
CA ALA A 71 -42.74 8.55 8.06
C ALA A 71 -41.65 7.86 8.90
N LYS A 72 -42.00 7.43 10.12
CA LYS A 72 -41.09 6.66 10.97
C LYS A 72 -41.17 5.17 10.63
N VAL A 73 -40.04 4.55 10.30
CA VAL A 73 -39.94 3.09 10.20
C VAL A 73 -39.65 2.52 11.60
N VAL A 74 -40.44 1.56 12.05
CA VAL A 74 -40.21 0.84 13.33
C VAL A 74 -40.26 -0.66 13.13
N GLU A 75 -39.36 -1.39 13.77
CA GLU A 75 -39.48 -2.85 13.90
C GLU A 75 -40.48 -3.19 15.02
N ARG A 76 -41.37 -4.14 14.77
CA ARG A 76 -42.32 -4.68 15.76
C ARG A 76 -42.54 -6.17 15.56
N THR A 77 -42.82 -6.88 16.64
CA THR A 77 -43.18 -8.31 16.58
C THR A 77 -44.70 -8.48 16.43
N VAL A 78 -45.15 -8.95 15.28
CA VAL A 78 -46.57 -9.16 14.94
C VAL A 78 -46.93 -10.64 15.09
N ALA A 79 -48.15 -10.94 15.55
CA ALA A 79 -48.65 -12.30 15.63
C ALA A 79 -49.16 -12.78 14.25
N TYR A 80 -48.63 -13.90 13.75
CA TYR A 80 -49.01 -14.51 12.47
C TYR A 80 -49.08 -16.03 12.64
N GLN A 81 -50.24 -16.62 12.33
CA GLN A 81 -50.50 -18.07 12.46
C GLN A 81 -50.15 -18.68 13.84
N GLY A 82 -50.26 -17.89 14.92
CA GLY A 82 -49.96 -18.32 16.29
C GLY A 82 -48.52 -18.06 16.76
N GLU A 83 -47.61 -17.68 15.85
CA GLU A 83 -46.23 -17.32 16.17
C GLU A 83 -46.03 -15.80 16.16
N ARG A 84 -45.05 -15.31 16.93
CA ARG A 84 -44.64 -13.90 16.93
C ARG A 84 -43.44 -13.73 16.02
N ARG A 85 -43.58 -12.92 14.96
CA ARG A 85 -42.55 -12.72 13.91
C ARG A 85 -42.20 -11.23 13.75
N PRO A 86 -40.94 -10.87 13.45
CA PRO A 86 -40.55 -9.49 13.21
C PRO A 86 -41.17 -8.96 11.91
N ALA A 87 -41.61 -7.70 11.94
CA ALA A 87 -42.12 -6.96 10.79
C ALA A 87 -41.81 -5.47 10.97
N PHE A 88 -41.69 -4.76 9.87
CA PHE A 88 -41.40 -3.34 9.80
C PHE A 88 -42.68 -2.57 9.50
N GLN A 89 -42.96 -1.55 10.30
CA GLN A 89 -44.09 -0.65 10.11
C GLN A 89 -43.59 0.73 9.70
N VAL A 90 -44.03 1.21 8.54
CA VAL A 90 -43.90 2.60 8.12
C VAL A 90 -45.07 3.35 8.72
N LEU A 91 -44.84 4.32 9.60
CA LEU A 91 -45.87 4.97 10.40
C LEU A 91 -45.87 6.49 10.22
N ILE A 92 -47.05 7.05 9.98
CA ILE A 92 -47.31 8.48 9.87
C ILE A 92 -48.23 8.86 11.04
N HIS A 93 -47.65 9.55 12.03
CA HIS A 93 -48.32 9.97 13.27
C HIS A 93 -48.51 11.48 13.38
N ASP A 94 -47.68 12.28 12.71
CA ASP A 94 -47.82 13.73 12.75
C ASP A 94 -49.05 14.17 11.93
N ILE A 95 -49.79 15.13 12.47
CA ILE A 95 -51.10 15.53 11.95
C ILE A 95 -50.97 16.18 10.57
N ASP A 96 -49.93 16.97 10.33
CA ASP A 96 -49.74 17.66 9.06
C ASP A 96 -49.19 16.69 8.00
N GLN A 97 -48.41 15.70 8.41
CA GLN A 97 -48.01 14.56 7.56
C GLN A 97 -49.22 13.67 7.19
N ILE A 98 -50.14 13.41 8.13
CA ILE A 98 -51.40 12.67 7.87
C ILE A 98 -52.30 13.44 6.90
N ARG A 99 -52.48 14.76 7.09
CA ARG A 99 -53.23 15.63 6.17
C ARG A 99 -52.61 15.60 4.76
N THR A 100 -51.29 15.69 4.67
CA THR A 100 -50.56 15.63 3.40
C THR A 100 -50.71 14.27 2.73
N PHE A 101 -50.59 13.16 3.47
CA PHE A 101 -50.82 11.83 2.94
C PHE A 101 -52.24 11.65 2.40
N ALA A 102 -53.26 12.07 3.16
CA ALA A 102 -54.64 11.93 2.74
C ALA A 102 -54.97 12.77 1.49
N ALA A 103 -54.41 13.98 1.39
CA ALA A 103 -54.61 14.87 0.25
C ALA A 103 -53.83 14.46 -1.02
N ARG A 104 -52.61 13.91 -0.86
CA ARG A 104 -51.72 13.59 -2.00
C ARG A 104 -51.75 12.12 -2.42
N VAL A 105 -52.05 11.19 -1.52
CA VAL A 105 -51.94 9.73 -1.75
C VAL A 105 -53.26 8.99 -1.48
N GLY A 106 -53.84 9.20 -0.29
CA GLY A 106 -54.99 8.43 0.20
C GLY A 106 -54.70 6.92 0.29
N ILE A 107 -55.74 6.11 0.51
CA ILE A 107 -55.64 4.66 0.42
C ILE A 107 -56.82 4.15 -0.39
N PHE A 108 -56.56 3.56 -1.55
CA PHE A 108 -57.61 3.01 -2.40
C PHE A 108 -58.40 1.91 -1.67
N SER A 109 -59.73 1.93 -1.80
CA SER A 109 -60.70 1.06 -1.10
C SER A 109 -60.72 1.16 0.43
N LYS A 110 -60.02 2.14 1.01
CA LYS A 110 -60.02 2.46 2.44
C LYS A 110 -60.23 3.97 2.69
N GLU A 111 -60.91 4.64 1.76
CA GLU A 111 -61.12 6.09 1.75
C GLU A 111 -61.85 6.54 3.02
N ARG A 112 -62.88 5.80 3.44
CA ARG A 112 -63.62 6.07 4.68
C ARG A 112 -62.73 6.05 5.93
N GLN A 113 -61.80 5.10 6.04
CA GLN A 113 -60.89 5.04 7.20
C GLN A 113 -59.91 6.23 7.20
N VAL A 114 -59.50 6.72 6.02
CA VAL A 114 -58.69 7.93 5.90
C VAL A 114 -59.51 9.18 6.29
N GLU A 115 -60.79 9.25 5.90
CA GLU A 115 -61.72 10.30 6.35
C GLU A 115 -61.96 10.28 7.86
N GLU A 116 -62.13 9.10 8.47
CA GLU A 116 -62.28 8.93 9.93
C GLU A 116 -61.01 9.39 10.69
N VAL A 117 -59.81 9.09 10.15
CA VAL A 117 -58.54 9.59 10.69
C VAL A 117 -58.37 11.11 10.52
N LEU A 118 -58.77 11.67 9.38
CA LEU A 118 -58.79 13.12 9.16
C LEU A 118 -59.77 13.83 10.10
N ALA A 119 -60.96 13.27 10.32
CA ALA A 119 -61.93 13.81 11.26
C ALA A 119 -61.39 13.80 12.70
N ALA A 120 -60.67 12.75 13.10
CA ALA A 120 -59.99 12.67 14.39
C ALA A 120 -58.83 13.67 14.56
N CYS A 121 -58.20 14.10 13.46
CA CYS A 121 -57.22 15.20 13.48
C CYS A 121 -57.88 16.54 13.86
N GLY A 122 -59.07 16.84 13.30
CA GLY A 122 -59.81 18.08 13.55
C GLY A 122 -58.98 19.34 13.28
N GLU A 123 -59.17 20.38 14.09
CA GLU A 123 -58.38 21.64 14.07
C GLU A 123 -57.05 21.54 14.86
N ARG A 124 -56.64 20.34 15.32
CA ARG A 124 -55.38 20.21 16.08
C ARG A 124 -54.20 20.64 15.21
N VAL A 125 -53.29 21.42 15.78
CA VAL A 125 -51.98 21.70 15.19
C VAL A 125 -51.04 20.54 15.52
N GLY A 126 -50.24 20.08 14.55
CA GLY A 126 -49.25 19.04 14.80
C GLY A 126 -48.27 19.45 15.91
N GLN A 127 -47.92 18.51 16.79
CA GLN A 127 -46.72 18.61 17.60
C GLN A 127 -45.64 17.77 16.88
N PRO A 128 -44.77 18.40 16.07
CA PRO A 128 -43.73 17.66 15.36
C PRO A 128 -42.72 17.12 16.38
N ASN A 129 -42.85 15.84 16.71
CA ASN A 129 -41.85 15.06 17.45
C ASN A 129 -40.78 14.46 16.50
N LEU A 130 -40.92 14.75 15.19
CA LEU A 130 -40.01 14.42 14.10
C LEU A 130 -39.57 15.76 13.48
N ASP A 131 -38.35 15.85 12.97
CA ASP A 131 -37.78 17.06 12.35
C ASP A 131 -37.77 18.28 13.29
N LEU A 132 -37.27 18.06 14.51
CA LEU A 132 -37.00 19.11 15.48
C LEU A 132 -35.59 19.68 15.26
N ILE A 133 -35.51 21.00 15.09
CA ILE A 133 -34.23 21.70 14.95
C ILE A 133 -33.42 21.54 16.24
N PRO A 134 -32.13 21.14 16.17
CA PRO A 134 -31.25 20.97 17.32
C PRO A 134 -31.18 22.22 18.20
N GLY A 135 -31.00 22.04 19.52
CA GLY A 135 -31.01 23.14 20.50
C GLY A 135 -29.86 24.13 20.34
N GLU A 136 -28.80 23.73 19.64
CA GLU A 136 -27.64 24.52 19.25
C GLU A 136 -28.03 25.75 18.42
N VAL A 137 -29.16 25.71 17.70
CA VAL A 137 -29.70 26.89 16.99
C VAL A 137 -30.02 28.06 17.93
N TRP A 138 -30.21 27.82 19.24
CA TRP A 138 -30.37 28.90 20.21
C TRP A 138 -29.16 29.81 20.34
N GLU A 139 -27.95 29.38 19.99
CA GLU A 139 -26.80 30.28 19.96
C GLU A 139 -26.92 31.30 18.81
N LEU A 140 -27.40 30.87 17.63
CA LEU A 140 -27.76 31.80 16.55
C LEU A 140 -28.94 32.69 16.96
N ILE A 141 -30.00 32.13 17.54
CA ILE A 141 -31.17 32.93 17.97
C ILE A 141 -30.76 33.97 19.03
N LYS A 142 -29.86 33.64 19.98
CA LYS A 142 -29.33 34.60 20.96
C LYS A 142 -28.50 35.71 20.30
N ALA A 143 -27.64 35.35 19.34
CA ALA A 143 -26.82 36.32 18.60
C ALA A 143 -27.71 37.30 17.82
N GLU A 144 -28.65 36.77 17.03
CA GLU A 144 -29.62 37.55 16.24
C GLU A 144 -30.53 38.41 17.14
N LYS A 145 -30.88 37.92 18.34
CA LYS A 145 -31.63 38.72 19.32
C LYS A 145 -30.88 39.97 19.77
N GLY A 146 -29.55 39.88 19.94
CA GLY A 146 -28.74 40.95 20.53
C GLY A 146 -29.29 41.37 21.90
N ASP A 147 -29.32 42.67 22.18
CA ASP A 147 -29.81 43.22 23.45
C ASP A 147 -31.35 43.19 23.61
N ARG A 148 -32.11 42.84 22.57
CA ARG A 148 -33.58 42.79 22.61
C ARG A 148 -34.06 41.84 23.71
N SER A 149 -35.04 42.26 24.50
CA SER A 149 -35.59 41.41 25.58
C SER A 149 -36.51 40.32 25.02
N TRP A 150 -36.60 39.16 25.67
CA TRP A 150 -37.58 38.13 25.27
C TRP A 150 -39.03 38.64 25.30
N ALA A 151 -39.35 39.60 26.18
CA ALA A 151 -40.67 40.25 26.21
C ALA A 151 -40.95 41.10 24.96
N GLU A 152 -39.90 41.68 24.35
CA GLU A 152 -40.00 42.39 23.08
C GLU A 152 -40.20 41.42 21.91
N ILE A 153 -39.42 40.33 21.87
CA ILE A 153 -39.55 39.28 20.84
C ILE A 153 -40.95 38.65 20.88
N SER A 154 -41.46 38.33 22.07
CA SER A 154 -42.82 37.83 22.25
C SER A 154 -43.86 38.81 21.71
N ALA A 155 -43.72 40.11 22.00
CA ALA A 155 -44.63 41.13 21.46
C ALA A 155 -44.59 41.22 19.92
N ARG A 156 -43.41 41.08 19.30
CA ARG A 156 -43.24 41.05 17.82
C ARG A 156 -43.88 39.81 17.17
N THR A 157 -43.95 38.68 17.88
CA THR A 157 -44.69 37.47 17.44
C THR A 157 -46.19 37.49 17.75
N GLY A 158 -46.73 38.55 18.36
CA GLY A 158 -48.11 38.59 18.84
C GLY A 158 -48.39 37.70 20.06
N ARG A 159 -47.35 37.19 20.73
CA ARG A 159 -47.45 36.34 21.92
C ARG A 159 -47.38 37.17 23.22
N PRO A 160 -47.92 36.67 24.35
CA PRO A 160 -47.82 37.36 25.64
C PRO A 160 -46.38 37.69 26.04
N ARG A 161 -46.14 38.84 26.67
CA ARG A 161 -44.78 39.27 27.08
C ARG A 161 -44.04 38.29 27.98
N ASN A 162 -44.78 37.46 28.73
CA ASN A 162 -44.26 36.39 29.58
C ASN A 162 -44.22 35.01 28.89
N HIS A 163 -44.36 34.94 27.57
CA HIS A 163 -44.32 33.68 26.83
C HIS A 163 -42.97 32.98 27.01
N ASN A 164 -43.00 31.72 27.47
CA ASN A 164 -41.80 30.91 27.59
C ASN A 164 -41.44 30.30 26.23
N TRP A 165 -40.31 30.74 25.68
CA TRP A 165 -39.78 30.25 24.41
C TRP A 165 -39.12 28.87 24.48
N HIS A 166 -38.90 28.34 25.69
CA HIS A 166 -38.13 27.11 25.94
C HIS A 166 -36.69 27.21 25.42
N VAL A 167 -36.02 28.32 25.76
CA VAL A 167 -34.64 28.62 25.35
C VAL A 167 -33.70 27.47 25.74
N GLY A 168 -32.91 26.99 24.78
CA GLY A 168 -32.00 25.85 24.93
C GLY A 168 -32.62 24.47 24.61
N GLN A 169 -33.94 24.36 24.43
CA GLN A 169 -34.59 23.11 24.01
C GLN A 169 -34.71 23.02 22.48
N GLN A 170 -34.83 21.82 21.92
CA GLN A 170 -35.15 21.66 20.50
C GLN A 170 -36.46 22.38 20.15
N LEU A 171 -36.59 22.87 18.91
CA LEU A 171 -37.79 23.58 18.45
C LEU A 171 -38.22 23.17 17.03
N SER A 172 -39.52 23.30 16.77
CA SER A 172 -40.08 23.05 15.45
C SER A 172 -39.69 24.13 14.44
N ARG A 173 -39.62 23.76 13.16
CA ARG A 173 -39.48 24.69 12.02
C ARG A 173 -40.45 25.88 12.12
N HIS A 174 -41.70 25.62 12.48
CA HIS A 174 -42.70 26.69 12.63
C HIS A 174 -42.30 27.70 13.72
N ARG A 175 -41.87 27.23 14.90
CA ARG A 175 -41.42 28.11 15.98
C ARG A 175 -40.13 28.86 15.61
N LEU A 176 -39.22 28.21 14.89
CA LEU A 176 -38.02 28.85 14.38
C LEU A 176 -38.37 29.95 13.37
N LEU A 177 -39.37 29.71 12.49
CA LEU A 177 -39.85 30.70 11.52
C LEU A 177 -40.60 31.87 12.17
N GLU A 178 -41.34 31.65 13.27
CA GLU A 178 -41.90 32.73 14.10
C GLU A 178 -40.79 33.62 14.67
N LEU A 179 -39.74 33.00 15.22
CA LEU A 179 -38.58 33.71 15.76
C LEU A 179 -37.79 34.43 14.67
N ALA A 180 -37.57 33.78 13.52
CA ALA A 180 -36.93 34.38 12.34
C ALA A 180 -37.64 35.67 11.91
N LYS A 181 -38.97 35.63 11.79
CA LYS A 181 -39.80 36.79 11.45
C LYS A 181 -39.75 37.90 12.50
N ALA A 182 -39.74 37.57 13.79
CA ALA A 182 -39.68 38.57 14.86
C ALA A 182 -38.28 39.16 15.09
N LEU A 183 -37.24 38.42 14.71
CA LEU A 183 -35.85 38.85 14.76
C LEU A 183 -35.39 39.56 13.49
N GLU A 184 -36.14 39.37 12.39
CA GLU A 184 -35.83 39.81 11.02
C GLU A 184 -34.58 39.09 10.44
N SER A 185 -34.33 37.86 10.89
CA SER A 185 -33.18 37.03 10.45
C SER A 185 -33.55 36.10 9.31
N GLN A 186 -32.92 36.31 8.15
CA GLN A 186 -33.01 35.40 7.01
C GLN A 186 -32.36 34.05 7.32
N THR A 187 -31.24 34.03 8.06
CA THR A 187 -30.52 32.81 8.46
C THR A 187 -31.42 31.82 9.20
N LEU A 188 -32.20 32.31 10.17
CA LEU A 188 -33.14 31.47 10.93
C LEU A 188 -34.34 31.04 10.05
N ALA A 189 -34.72 31.86 9.06
CA ALA A 189 -35.76 31.51 8.10
C ALA A 189 -35.30 30.38 7.17
N ASP A 190 -34.08 30.48 6.62
CA ASP A 190 -33.48 29.47 5.74
C ASP A 190 -33.36 28.11 6.43
N ILE A 191 -32.90 28.09 7.69
CA ILE A 191 -32.85 26.86 8.50
C ILE A 191 -34.26 26.32 8.76
N ALA A 192 -35.25 27.18 8.99
CA ALA A 192 -36.63 26.75 9.16
C ALA A 192 -37.23 26.16 7.87
N THR A 193 -36.87 26.67 6.69
CA THR A 193 -37.42 26.26 5.39
C THR A 193 -36.55 25.29 4.59
N SER A 194 -35.43 24.81 5.15
CA SER A 194 -34.47 23.94 4.46
C SER A 194 -35.04 22.55 4.10
N ASP A 195 -34.61 21.99 2.97
CA ASP A 195 -34.94 20.60 2.56
C ASP A 195 -34.29 19.51 3.44
N VAL A 196 -33.39 19.87 4.37
CA VAL A 196 -32.67 18.94 5.25
C VAL A 196 -33.44 18.70 6.55
N GLN A 197 -33.88 17.47 6.78
CA GLN A 197 -34.49 17.02 8.04
C GLN A 197 -33.42 16.81 9.14
N TRP A 198 -33.77 17.13 10.39
CA TRP A 198 -33.00 16.75 11.57
C TRP A 198 -33.64 15.57 12.31
N ASP A 199 -32.90 14.48 12.50
CA ASP A 199 -33.35 13.34 13.29
C ASP A 199 -32.34 12.99 14.40
N ARG A 200 -32.82 12.36 15.47
CA ARG A 200 -32.01 12.00 16.64
C ARG A 200 -31.46 10.60 16.48
N ILE A 201 -30.14 10.45 16.62
CA ILE A 201 -29.50 9.14 16.75
C ILE A 201 -30.09 8.42 17.97
N GLU A 202 -30.86 7.34 17.75
CA GLU A 202 -31.45 6.55 18.84
C GLU A 202 -30.44 5.57 19.46
N SER A 203 -29.55 5.00 18.65
CA SER A 203 -28.43 4.16 19.10
C SER A 203 -27.33 4.08 18.03
N VAL A 204 -26.13 3.64 18.43
CA VAL A 204 -25.05 3.26 17.52
C VAL A 204 -24.55 1.88 17.95
N THR A 205 -24.70 0.88 17.09
CA THR A 205 -24.34 -0.51 17.38
C THR A 205 -23.34 -1.05 16.35
N PRO A 206 -22.29 -1.79 16.75
CA PRO A 206 -21.39 -2.43 15.79
C PRO A 206 -22.14 -3.41 14.87
N ALA A 207 -22.02 -3.22 13.56
CA ALA A 207 -22.67 -4.06 12.54
C ALA A 207 -21.82 -5.26 12.07
N GLY A 208 -20.62 -5.43 12.64
CA GLY A 208 -19.60 -6.38 12.15
C GLY A 208 -18.64 -5.76 11.14
N GLU A 209 -17.76 -6.58 10.59
CA GLU A 209 -16.83 -6.20 9.52
C GLU A 209 -17.45 -6.48 8.14
N ALA A 210 -17.26 -5.56 7.19
CA ALA A 210 -17.75 -5.68 5.82
C ALA A 210 -16.82 -4.92 4.86
N GLU A 211 -16.87 -5.27 3.57
CA GLU A 211 -16.27 -4.43 2.52
C GLU A 211 -16.99 -3.08 2.45
N VAL A 212 -16.23 -1.99 2.44
CA VAL A 212 -16.74 -0.62 2.38
C VAL A 212 -16.21 0.12 1.16
N PHE A 213 -17.03 1.00 0.61
CA PHE A 213 -16.72 1.82 -0.55
C PHE A 213 -16.82 3.30 -0.18
N ASP A 214 -15.95 4.13 -0.74
CA ASP A 214 -15.94 5.58 -0.55
C ASP A 214 -16.41 6.31 -1.82
N LEU A 215 -17.01 7.49 -1.67
CA LEU A 215 -17.72 8.20 -2.75
C LEU A 215 -17.35 9.69 -2.76
N THR A 216 -16.89 10.19 -3.91
CA THR A 216 -16.76 11.64 -4.17
C THR A 216 -17.94 12.11 -5.03
N VAL A 217 -18.58 13.21 -4.65
CA VAL A 217 -19.68 13.83 -5.42
C VAL A 217 -19.31 15.25 -5.81
N ASP A 218 -19.25 15.48 -7.12
CA ASP A 218 -18.85 16.74 -7.75
C ASP A 218 -19.73 17.93 -7.31
N GLY A 219 -19.11 19.09 -7.18
CA GLY A 219 -19.74 20.38 -6.84
C GLY A 219 -20.22 20.55 -5.39
N THR A 220 -20.91 19.57 -4.81
CA THR A 220 -21.42 19.68 -3.44
C THR A 220 -20.45 19.16 -2.38
N HIS A 221 -19.66 18.13 -2.71
CA HIS A 221 -18.83 17.28 -1.81
C HIS A 221 -19.57 16.63 -0.65
N ASN A 222 -20.86 16.95 -0.50
CA ASN A 222 -21.82 16.26 0.33
C ASN A 222 -22.59 15.25 -0.53
N PHE A 223 -22.77 14.03 -0.01
CA PHE A 223 -23.64 13.02 -0.62
C PHE A 223 -24.68 12.49 0.38
N VAL A 224 -25.78 11.97 -0.16
CA VAL A 224 -26.85 11.32 0.61
C VAL A 224 -26.67 9.80 0.52
N ALA A 225 -26.40 9.15 1.65
CA ALA A 225 -26.27 7.70 1.77
C ALA A 225 -27.24 7.22 2.87
N ASP A 226 -28.10 6.25 2.55
CA ASP A 226 -29.18 5.77 3.43
C ASP A 226 -30.03 6.91 4.05
N ASP A 227 -30.31 7.94 3.25
CA ASP A 227 -31.01 9.18 3.61
C ASP A 227 -30.26 10.08 4.63
N ILE A 228 -28.94 9.93 4.79
CA ILE A 228 -28.04 10.69 5.67
C ILE A 228 -26.97 11.46 4.88
N VAL A 229 -26.55 12.66 5.35
CA VAL A 229 -25.59 13.58 4.67
C VAL A 229 -24.17 13.53 5.29
N VAL A 230 -23.09 13.50 4.47
CA VAL A 230 -21.66 13.32 4.90
C VAL A 230 -20.63 14.13 4.04
N HIS A 231 -19.37 14.40 4.49
CA HIS A 231 -18.36 15.30 3.82
C HIS A 231 -16.86 15.18 4.31
N ASN A 232 -15.88 15.71 3.53
CA ASN A 232 -14.46 16.04 3.88
C ASN A 232 -13.87 17.15 2.93
N SER A 233 -12.79 17.94 3.14
CA SER A 233 -11.80 18.21 4.23
C SER A 233 -11.32 19.71 4.19
N THR A 234 -10.14 20.16 4.71
CA THR A 234 -9.75 21.63 4.78
C THR A 234 -8.25 22.09 4.85
N LEU A 235 -7.28 21.38 5.43
CA LEU A 235 -5.99 21.97 5.93
C LEU A 235 -5.08 22.69 4.90
N ALA A 236 -4.81 22.11 3.74
CA ALA A 236 -3.73 22.63 2.88
C ALA A 236 -4.02 24.00 2.27
N LEU A 237 -5.30 24.38 2.20
CA LEU A 237 -5.72 25.70 1.77
C LEU A 237 -5.16 26.81 2.68
N ASP A 238 -5.01 26.55 3.99
CA ASP A 238 -4.44 27.52 4.93
C ASP A 238 -2.95 27.77 4.72
N PHE A 239 -2.18 26.77 4.26
CA PHE A 239 -0.77 26.97 3.94
C PHE A 239 -0.62 27.95 2.76
N ALA A 240 -1.42 27.75 1.70
CA ALA A 240 -1.46 28.66 0.55
C ALA A 240 -2.00 30.05 0.94
N ARG A 241 -3.06 30.11 1.76
CA ARG A 241 -3.64 31.35 2.30
C ARG A 241 -2.61 32.17 3.08
N SER A 242 -1.93 31.55 4.04
CA SER A 242 -0.94 32.21 4.89
C SER A 242 0.27 32.68 4.05
N ALA A 243 0.79 31.83 3.16
CA ALA A 243 1.90 32.18 2.28
C ALA A 243 1.57 33.38 1.39
N SER A 244 0.47 33.33 0.63
CA SER A 244 0.17 34.36 -0.37
C SER A 244 -0.53 35.59 0.19
N ILE A 245 -1.52 35.46 1.09
CA ILE A 245 -2.28 36.63 1.57
C ILE A 245 -1.49 37.39 2.63
N LYS A 246 -1.08 36.69 3.70
CA LYS A 246 -0.40 37.30 4.86
C LYS A 246 1.08 37.61 4.58
N HIS A 247 1.79 36.71 3.90
CA HIS A 247 3.24 36.84 3.66
C HIS A 247 3.62 37.27 2.24
N LYS A 248 2.64 37.46 1.34
CA LYS A 248 2.83 37.89 -0.07
C LYS A 248 3.86 37.04 -0.84
N ILE A 249 3.95 35.75 -0.50
CA ILE A 249 4.78 34.75 -1.18
C ILE A 249 4.01 34.21 -2.40
N PRO A 250 4.55 34.29 -3.63
CA PRO A 250 3.87 33.75 -4.81
C PRO A 250 3.68 32.23 -4.72
N SER A 251 2.43 31.79 -4.70
CA SER A 251 2.05 30.39 -4.49
C SER A 251 1.04 29.92 -5.54
N VAL A 252 1.11 28.66 -5.94
CA VAL A 252 0.09 28.01 -6.80
C VAL A 252 -0.57 26.87 -6.05
N PHE A 253 -1.90 26.79 -6.15
CA PHE A 253 -2.72 25.70 -5.63
C PHE A 253 -3.36 24.98 -6.82
N PHE A 254 -2.88 23.77 -7.11
CA PHE A 254 -3.50 22.86 -8.06
C PHE A 254 -4.58 22.08 -7.33
N SER A 255 -5.82 22.31 -7.74
CA SER A 255 -6.98 21.62 -7.21
C SER A 255 -7.46 20.61 -8.24
N LEU A 256 -7.49 19.35 -7.85
CA LEU A 256 -7.93 18.23 -8.67
C LEU A 256 -9.35 17.77 -8.29
N GLU A 257 -9.89 18.26 -7.15
CA GLU A 257 -11.26 17.99 -6.68
C GLU A 257 -12.17 19.23 -6.66
N MET A 258 -11.68 20.38 -6.19
CA MET A 258 -12.52 21.56 -5.95
C MET A 258 -12.38 22.61 -7.05
N GLY A 259 -13.49 23.20 -7.49
CA GLY A 259 -13.48 24.33 -8.41
C GLY A 259 -12.96 25.62 -7.77
N ARG A 260 -12.38 26.53 -8.58
CA ARG A 260 -11.79 27.80 -8.12
C ARG A 260 -12.74 28.64 -7.27
N ASN A 261 -14.03 28.67 -7.61
CA ASN A 261 -15.03 29.45 -6.88
C ASN A 261 -15.24 28.93 -5.44
N GLU A 262 -15.16 27.62 -5.24
CA GLU A 262 -15.29 27.02 -3.91
C GLU A 262 -14.07 27.33 -3.05
N ILE A 263 -12.87 27.19 -3.63
CA ILE A 263 -11.60 27.56 -2.99
C ILE A 263 -11.61 29.04 -2.60
N ALA A 264 -12.04 29.93 -3.51
CA ALA A 264 -12.17 31.36 -3.22
C ALA A 264 -13.14 31.64 -2.06
N MET A 265 -14.30 30.96 -2.01
CA MET A 265 -15.23 31.08 -0.88
C MET A 265 -14.62 30.62 0.45
N ARG A 266 -13.89 29.50 0.47
CA ARG A 266 -13.22 29.01 1.69
C ARG A 266 -12.10 29.96 2.15
N LEU A 267 -11.31 30.52 1.22
CA LEU A 267 -10.29 31.54 1.53
C LEU A 267 -10.92 32.82 2.14
N LEU A 268 -11.99 33.32 1.53
CA LEU A 268 -12.71 34.50 2.00
C LEU A 268 -13.38 34.26 3.37
N SER A 269 -13.94 33.08 3.61
CA SER A 269 -14.47 32.67 4.92
C SER A 269 -13.39 32.72 6.01
N ALA A 270 -12.22 32.15 5.72
CA ALA A 270 -11.09 32.09 6.65
C ALA A 270 -10.48 33.47 6.98
N GLU A 271 -10.38 34.37 5.99
CA GLU A 271 -9.86 35.74 6.16
C GLU A 271 -10.86 36.71 6.80
N ALA A 272 -12.11 36.73 6.30
CA ALA A 272 -13.14 37.65 6.77
C ALA A 272 -13.76 37.23 8.13
N ARG A 273 -13.52 35.97 8.55
CA ARG A 273 -14.16 35.34 9.72
C ARG A 273 -15.68 35.33 9.59
N VAL A 274 -16.16 35.09 8.37
CA VAL A 274 -17.56 34.90 8.05
C VAL A 274 -17.77 33.40 7.87
N ALA A 275 -18.78 32.83 8.52
CA ALA A 275 -18.98 31.39 8.49
C ALA A 275 -19.27 30.91 7.06
N LEU A 276 -18.64 29.81 6.61
CA LEU A 276 -18.73 29.38 5.22
C LEU A 276 -20.18 29.11 4.78
N HIS A 277 -21.03 28.66 5.71
CA HIS A 277 -22.45 28.44 5.43
C HIS A 277 -23.20 29.75 5.15
N HIS A 278 -22.98 30.84 5.91
CA HIS A 278 -23.56 32.17 5.60
C HIS A 278 -23.18 32.64 4.18
N MET A 279 -21.94 32.39 3.77
CA MET A 279 -21.46 32.74 2.43
C MET A 279 -22.08 31.87 1.32
N ARG A 280 -22.36 30.59 1.58
CA ARG A 280 -23.00 29.68 0.62
C ARG A 280 -24.51 29.89 0.52
N THR A 281 -25.20 30.26 1.60
CA THR A 281 -26.65 30.54 1.59
C THR A 281 -26.99 31.98 1.20
N GLY A 282 -26.02 32.90 1.26
CA GLY A 282 -26.26 34.33 1.07
C GLY A 282 -26.82 35.03 2.31
N ALA A 283 -26.95 34.32 3.44
CA ALA A 283 -27.40 34.85 4.73
C ALA A 283 -26.29 35.67 5.43
N MET A 284 -25.79 36.69 4.74
CA MET A 284 -24.71 37.55 5.19
C MET A 284 -25.23 38.86 5.76
N THR A 285 -24.81 39.21 6.97
CA THR A 285 -25.12 40.51 7.58
C THR A 285 -24.37 41.66 6.90
N ASP A 286 -24.81 42.90 7.06
CA ASP A 286 -24.09 44.09 6.56
C ASP A 286 -22.65 44.18 7.11
N GLU A 287 -22.43 43.69 8.34
CA GLU A 287 -21.09 43.59 8.92
C GLU A 287 -20.26 42.49 8.24
N ASP A 288 -20.84 41.32 7.98
CA ASP A 288 -20.16 40.25 7.23
C ASP A 288 -19.80 40.73 5.82
N TRP A 289 -20.72 41.41 5.11
CA TRP A 289 -20.45 42.04 3.81
C TRP A 289 -19.32 43.07 3.91
N THR A 290 -19.31 43.90 4.95
CA THR A 290 -18.24 44.87 5.20
C THR A 290 -16.89 44.19 5.46
N ARG A 291 -16.86 43.11 6.26
CA ARG A 291 -15.65 42.32 6.53
C ARG A 291 -15.14 41.60 5.29
N LEU A 292 -16.05 41.01 4.50
CA LEU A 292 -15.72 40.29 3.28
C LEU A 292 -15.23 41.25 2.19
N ALA A 293 -15.92 42.37 1.94
CA ALA A 293 -15.47 43.39 0.97
C ALA A 293 -14.07 43.94 1.28
N ARG A 294 -13.76 44.18 2.57
CA ARG A 294 -12.41 44.60 3.00
C ARG A 294 -11.34 43.54 2.69
N ARG A 295 -11.63 42.26 2.91
CA ARG A 295 -10.69 41.13 2.67
C ARG A 295 -10.65 40.65 1.22
N MET A 296 -11.66 40.97 0.42
CA MET A 296 -11.70 40.61 -1.00
C MET A 296 -10.58 41.32 -1.79
N GLN A 297 -10.24 42.55 -1.39
CA GLN A 297 -9.06 43.23 -1.94
C GLN A 297 -7.75 42.54 -1.52
N ASP A 298 -7.58 42.16 -0.24
CA ASP A 298 -6.38 41.44 0.22
C ASP A 298 -6.12 40.14 -0.55
N LEU A 299 -7.20 39.43 -0.92
CA LEU A 299 -7.17 38.21 -1.74
C LEU A 299 -6.84 38.50 -3.21
N ASN A 300 -7.49 39.48 -3.84
CA ASN A 300 -7.22 39.87 -5.24
C ASN A 300 -5.79 40.42 -5.42
N ASP A 301 -5.28 41.15 -4.42
CA ASP A 301 -3.91 41.68 -4.36
C ASP A 301 -2.91 40.65 -3.78
N SER A 302 -3.31 39.37 -3.63
CA SER A 302 -2.40 38.28 -3.22
C SER A 302 -1.83 37.55 -4.44
N PRO A 303 -0.55 37.17 -4.44
CA PRO A 303 0.04 36.36 -5.51
C PRO A 303 -0.33 34.87 -5.33
N LEU A 304 -1.63 34.57 -5.22
CA LEU A 304 -2.18 33.22 -5.14
C LEU A 304 -2.79 32.81 -6.48
N TYR A 305 -2.23 31.79 -7.11
CA TYR A 305 -2.74 31.22 -8.36
C TYR A 305 -3.50 29.94 -8.07
N ILE A 306 -4.80 29.90 -8.38
CA ILE A 306 -5.62 28.68 -8.26
C ILE A 306 -5.79 28.08 -9.65
N ASP A 307 -5.47 26.80 -9.81
CA ASP A 307 -5.64 26.06 -11.06
C ASP A 307 -6.50 24.81 -10.82
N ASP A 308 -7.73 24.86 -11.32
CA ASP A 308 -8.79 23.87 -11.23
C ASP A 308 -9.04 23.16 -12.58
N SER A 309 -8.00 23.06 -13.42
CA SER A 309 -8.12 22.38 -14.72
C SER A 309 -8.36 20.87 -14.50
N PRO A 310 -9.36 20.25 -15.14
CA PRO A 310 -9.60 18.82 -14.99
C PRO A 310 -8.49 18.00 -15.64
N ASN A 311 -8.26 16.78 -15.12
CA ASN A 311 -7.35 15.77 -15.67
C ASN A 311 -5.87 16.22 -15.83
N LEU A 312 -5.37 17.09 -14.96
CA LEU A 312 -3.99 17.57 -15.05
C LEU A 312 -2.95 16.45 -14.97
N SER A 313 -2.10 16.39 -15.99
CA SER A 313 -0.90 15.57 -15.99
C SER A 313 0.28 16.26 -15.32
N MET A 314 1.25 15.47 -14.85
CA MET A 314 2.47 15.99 -14.24
C MET A 314 3.30 16.87 -15.20
N MET A 315 3.25 16.61 -16.52
CA MET A 315 3.90 17.48 -17.51
C MET A 315 3.26 18.86 -17.59
N GLU A 316 1.93 18.96 -17.47
CA GLU A 316 1.21 20.23 -17.48
C GLU A 316 1.43 21.01 -16.20
N ILE A 317 1.38 20.35 -15.03
CA ILE A 317 1.73 20.97 -13.74
C ILE A 317 3.15 21.55 -13.80
N ARG A 318 4.13 20.77 -14.29
CA ARG A 318 5.52 21.23 -14.48
C ARG A 318 5.63 22.42 -15.43
N ALA A 319 4.93 22.40 -16.57
CA ALA A 319 4.91 23.51 -17.53
C ALA A 319 4.28 24.79 -16.95
N LYS A 320 3.17 24.65 -16.20
CA LYS A 320 2.49 25.75 -15.51
C LYS A 320 3.39 26.34 -14.41
N CYS A 321 4.03 25.50 -13.60
CA CYS A 321 4.97 25.92 -12.56
C CYS A 321 6.19 26.66 -13.13
N ARG A 322 6.83 26.13 -14.19
CA ARG A 322 7.93 26.83 -14.90
C ARG A 322 7.53 28.22 -15.38
N ARG A 323 6.35 28.34 -16.00
CA ARG A 323 5.82 29.62 -16.51
C ARG A 323 5.57 30.63 -15.38
N LEU A 324 5.01 30.20 -14.25
CA LEU A 324 4.82 31.04 -13.08
C LEU A 324 6.15 31.39 -12.40
N LYS A 325 7.11 30.46 -12.33
CA LYS A 325 8.46 30.72 -11.81
C LYS A 325 9.16 31.83 -12.61
N GLN A 326 9.08 31.76 -13.94
CA GLN A 326 9.70 32.76 -14.83
C GLN A 326 9.02 34.14 -14.77
N ARG A 327 7.69 34.20 -14.64
CA ARG A 327 6.92 35.47 -14.73
C ARG A 327 6.66 36.15 -13.40
N ASN A 328 6.53 35.38 -12.33
CA ASN A 328 5.98 35.82 -11.05
C ASN A 328 6.81 35.36 -9.84
N ASP A 329 8.01 34.81 -10.06
CA ASP A 329 8.86 34.17 -9.06
C ASP A 329 8.07 33.26 -8.11
N LEU A 330 7.51 32.17 -8.64
CA LEU A 330 6.83 31.15 -7.84
C LEU A 330 7.73 30.60 -6.72
N ARG A 331 7.20 30.53 -5.50
CA ARG A 331 7.94 30.10 -4.29
C ARG A 331 7.24 29.01 -3.47
N LEU A 332 6.01 28.64 -3.80
CA LEU A 332 5.30 27.51 -3.19
C LEU A 332 4.36 26.85 -4.22
N VAL A 333 4.32 25.53 -4.20
CA VAL A 333 3.33 24.71 -4.94
C VAL A 333 2.54 23.88 -3.93
N VAL A 334 1.23 23.83 -4.07
CA VAL A 334 0.32 22.95 -3.33
C VAL A 334 -0.50 22.14 -4.35
N ILE A 335 -0.66 20.82 -4.11
CA ILE A 335 -1.40 19.90 -5.00
C ILE A 335 -2.37 19.07 -4.17
N ASP A 336 -3.67 19.21 -4.46
CA ASP A 336 -4.78 18.62 -3.70
C ASP A 336 -5.72 17.81 -4.61
N TYR A 337 -5.74 16.47 -4.57
CA TYR A 337 -4.80 15.55 -3.89
C TYR A 337 -4.12 14.60 -4.90
N LEU A 338 -2.98 14.03 -4.50
CA LEU A 338 -2.08 13.26 -5.37
C LEU A 338 -2.76 12.20 -6.25
N GLN A 339 -3.58 11.33 -5.65
CA GLN A 339 -4.11 10.14 -6.31
C GLN A 339 -5.22 10.40 -7.36
N LEU A 340 -5.38 11.65 -7.83
CA LEU A 340 -6.25 12.05 -8.95
C LEU A 340 -5.49 12.56 -10.19
N MET A 341 -4.16 12.67 -10.13
CA MET A 341 -3.34 13.07 -11.27
C MET A 341 -3.33 11.98 -12.36
N GLN A 342 -3.39 12.38 -13.63
CA GLN A 342 -3.26 11.42 -14.74
C GLN A 342 -1.80 11.24 -15.18
N ASN A 343 -1.38 9.98 -15.33
CA ASN A 343 -0.11 9.63 -15.97
C ASN A 343 -0.22 9.81 -17.50
N GLY A 344 0.46 10.84 -18.03
CA GLY A 344 0.50 11.17 -19.47
C GLY A 344 1.33 10.23 -20.34
N GLY A 345 1.35 8.92 -20.04
CA GLY A 345 2.09 7.89 -20.75
C GLY A 345 1.17 6.90 -21.47
N SER A 346 1.67 6.27 -22.54
CA SER A 346 0.90 5.30 -23.34
C SER A 346 0.70 3.93 -22.69
N ARG A 347 1.37 3.65 -21.56
CA ARG A 347 1.10 2.47 -20.71
C ARG A 347 0.19 2.88 -19.55
N ARG A 348 -0.93 2.17 -19.39
CA ARG A 348 -1.80 2.24 -18.22
C ARG A 348 -0.99 1.76 -17.00
N ALA A 349 -0.95 2.52 -15.92
CA ALA A 349 -0.43 1.99 -14.66
C ALA A 349 -1.41 0.94 -14.13
N GLU A 350 -0.94 -0.28 -13.84
CA GLU A 350 -1.82 -1.37 -13.39
C GLU A 350 -2.13 -1.31 -11.89
N SER A 351 -1.34 -0.57 -11.09
CA SER A 351 -1.57 -0.37 -9.65
C SER A 351 -1.47 1.10 -9.24
N ARG A 352 -2.47 1.56 -8.47
CA ARG A 352 -2.52 2.92 -7.87
C ARG A 352 -1.35 3.20 -6.91
N GLN A 353 -0.70 2.16 -6.38
CA GLN A 353 0.47 2.31 -5.49
C GLN A 353 1.72 2.76 -6.25
N GLN A 354 1.88 2.25 -7.48
CA GLN A 354 2.94 2.67 -8.39
C GLN A 354 2.73 4.12 -8.83
N GLU A 355 1.48 4.52 -9.10
CA GLU A 355 1.12 5.91 -9.41
C GLU A 355 1.56 6.88 -8.30
N VAL A 356 1.21 6.61 -7.04
CA VAL A 356 1.59 7.47 -5.90
C VAL A 356 3.11 7.55 -5.72
N SER A 357 3.82 6.44 -5.91
CA SER A 357 5.29 6.39 -5.82
C SER A 357 5.96 7.22 -6.93
N GLU A 358 5.53 7.03 -8.17
CA GLU A 358 6.01 7.79 -9.33
C GLU A 358 5.67 9.29 -9.21
N MET A 359 4.48 9.63 -8.70
CA MET A 359 4.08 11.01 -8.45
C MET A 359 4.96 11.67 -7.38
N SER A 360 5.19 11.01 -6.24
CA SER A 360 6.05 11.52 -5.16
C SER A 360 7.46 11.82 -5.67
N ARG A 361 8.08 10.87 -6.38
CA ARG A 361 9.38 11.05 -7.05
C ARG A 361 9.37 12.21 -8.06
N ASN A 362 8.34 12.30 -8.91
CA ASN A 362 8.25 13.37 -9.90
C ASN A 362 8.09 14.76 -9.25
N LEU A 363 7.33 14.87 -8.15
CA LEU A 363 7.20 16.12 -7.39
C LEU A 363 8.51 16.51 -6.70
N LYS A 364 9.26 15.53 -6.16
CA LYS A 364 10.60 15.77 -5.63
C LYS A 364 11.56 16.32 -6.71
N LEU A 365 11.45 15.82 -7.94
CA LEU A 365 12.21 16.36 -9.08
C LEU A 365 11.75 17.77 -9.49
N LEU A 366 10.45 18.07 -9.45
CA LEU A 366 9.91 19.42 -9.68
C LEU A 366 10.40 20.42 -8.62
N ALA A 367 10.34 20.04 -7.34
CA ALA A 367 10.82 20.84 -6.21
C ALA A 367 12.31 21.19 -6.36
N LYS A 368 13.12 20.19 -6.74
CA LYS A 368 14.56 20.37 -6.98
C LYS A 368 14.86 21.23 -8.21
N GLU A 369 14.08 21.10 -9.28
CA GLU A 369 14.28 21.89 -10.50
C GLU A 369 13.94 23.37 -10.30
N LEU A 370 12.85 23.67 -9.61
CA LEU A 370 12.35 25.03 -9.42
C LEU A 370 12.84 25.70 -8.12
N GLU A 371 13.66 24.98 -7.34
CA GLU A 371 14.24 25.39 -6.05
C GLU A 371 13.18 25.94 -5.08
N LEU A 372 12.05 25.23 -4.95
CA LEU A 372 10.91 25.64 -4.12
C LEU A 372 10.24 24.47 -3.39
N PRO A 373 9.59 24.71 -2.23
CA PRO A 373 8.76 23.73 -1.56
C PRO A 373 7.53 23.33 -2.39
N VAL A 374 7.27 22.02 -2.44
CA VAL A 374 6.06 21.43 -2.99
C VAL A 374 5.35 20.69 -1.86
N ILE A 375 4.10 21.06 -1.59
CA ILE A 375 3.20 20.37 -0.66
C ILE A 375 2.22 19.55 -1.50
N ALA A 376 2.04 18.29 -1.14
CA ALA A 376 1.14 17.38 -1.84
C ALA A 376 0.31 16.62 -0.81
N LEU A 377 -1.02 16.62 -0.99
CA LEU A 377 -1.90 15.87 -0.09
C LEU A 377 -1.97 14.41 -0.52
N SER A 378 -1.90 13.53 0.48
CA SER A 378 -2.10 12.09 0.34
C SER A 378 -3.10 11.65 1.40
N GLN A 379 -4.09 10.85 1.01
CA GLN A 379 -4.98 10.20 1.99
C GLN A 379 -4.23 9.03 2.67
N LEU A 380 -4.48 8.84 3.97
CA LEU A 380 -3.95 7.71 4.75
C LEU A 380 -4.88 6.49 4.61
N ASN A 381 -4.34 5.29 4.89
CA ASN A 381 -5.19 4.13 5.15
C ASN A 381 -5.93 4.30 6.49
N ARG A 382 -7.11 3.68 6.64
CA ARG A 382 -7.92 3.72 7.88
C ARG A 382 -7.35 2.88 9.05
N GLY A 383 -6.10 2.40 8.94
CA GLY A 383 -5.37 1.69 9.99
C GLY A 383 -5.28 2.39 11.35
N PRO A 384 -5.17 3.74 11.44
CA PRO A 384 -5.25 4.44 12.72
C PRO A 384 -6.58 4.20 13.44
N GLU A 385 -7.70 4.17 12.71
CA GLU A 385 -9.06 4.12 13.29
C GLU A 385 -9.32 2.82 14.06
N GLN A 386 -8.59 1.76 13.73
CA GLN A 386 -8.62 0.45 14.39
C GLN A 386 -7.71 0.39 15.64
N ARG A 387 -6.77 1.33 15.81
CA ARG A 387 -5.86 1.39 16.96
C ARG A 387 -6.50 2.14 18.13
N THR A 388 -6.16 1.73 19.34
CA THR A 388 -6.73 2.28 20.59
C THR A 388 -6.45 3.79 20.75
N ASP A 389 -5.33 4.27 20.22
CA ASP A 389 -4.91 5.67 20.28
C ASP A 389 -5.41 6.54 19.11
N LYS A 390 -5.93 5.91 18.04
CA LYS A 390 -6.40 6.52 16.77
C LYS A 390 -5.41 7.47 16.07
N ARG A 391 -4.16 7.51 16.53
CA ARG A 391 -3.17 8.52 16.16
C ARG A 391 -2.39 8.08 14.92
N PRO A 392 -2.46 8.79 13.78
CA PRO A 392 -1.80 8.38 12.54
C PRO A 392 -0.27 8.31 12.72
N MET A 393 0.32 7.28 12.10
CA MET A 393 1.75 7.02 12.04
C MET A 393 2.21 7.00 10.58
N VAL A 394 3.54 7.06 10.34
CA VAL A 394 4.06 7.12 8.97
C VAL A 394 3.78 5.84 8.19
N SER A 395 3.65 4.69 8.89
CA SER A 395 3.20 3.41 8.35
C SER A 395 1.76 3.42 7.79
N ASP A 396 0.95 4.43 8.12
CA ASP A 396 -0.41 4.59 7.60
C ASP A 396 -0.46 5.38 6.28
N LEU A 397 0.66 5.97 5.83
CA LEU A 397 0.85 6.34 4.43
C LEU A 397 0.92 5.05 3.62
N ARG A 398 -0.19 4.76 2.96
CA ARG A 398 -0.55 3.52 2.27
C ARG A 398 0.63 2.65 1.79
N GLU A 399 0.73 1.48 2.44
CA GLU A 399 1.32 0.23 1.92
C GLU A 399 2.86 0.15 1.75
N SER A 400 3.60 0.53 2.79
CA SER A 400 4.99 0.08 2.96
C SER A 400 5.09 -1.46 3.05
N GLY A 401 5.75 -2.09 2.07
CA GLY A 401 6.19 -3.48 2.17
C GLY A 401 7.12 -3.69 3.37
N CYS A 402 7.02 -4.83 4.06
CA CYS A 402 7.89 -5.11 5.22
C CYS A 402 8.38 -6.56 5.20
N VAL A 403 9.54 -6.77 5.82
CA VAL A 403 10.25 -8.04 5.90
C VAL A 403 10.51 -8.43 7.37
N PRO A 404 10.55 -9.72 7.73
CA PRO A 404 10.93 -10.16 9.07
C PRO A 404 12.42 -9.89 9.37
N ALA A 405 12.80 -9.94 10.64
CA ALA A 405 14.20 -9.73 11.07
C ALA A 405 15.18 -10.77 10.48
N SER A 406 14.68 -11.93 10.07
CA SER A 406 15.42 -13.03 9.43
C SER A 406 15.91 -12.70 8.03
N THR A 407 15.28 -11.74 7.33
CA THR A 407 15.57 -11.42 5.93
C THR A 407 17.00 -10.90 5.75
N ARG A 408 17.68 -11.43 4.74
CA ARG A 408 19.12 -11.23 4.50
C ARG A 408 19.37 -10.31 3.32
N LEU A 409 19.92 -9.13 3.60
CA LEU A 409 20.27 -8.11 2.61
C LEU A 409 21.67 -8.34 2.05
N LEU A 410 21.83 -8.19 0.74
CA LEU A 410 23.10 -8.41 0.06
C LEU A 410 23.96 -7.15 0.01
N ARG A 411 25.11 -7.16 0.69
CA ARG A 411 26.02 -6.01 0.78
C ARG A 411 26.88 -5.82 -0.48
N ALA A 412 27.05 -4.56 -0.90
CA ALA A 412 27.89 -4.18 -2.04
C ALA A 412 29.33 -3.80 -1.68
N ASP A 413 29.67 -3.69 -0.39
CA ASP A 413 31.03 -3.48 0.08
C ASP A 413 31.78 -4.79 0.35
N THR A 414 31.13 -5.79 0.95
CA THR A 414 31.74 -7.09 1.28
C THR A 414 31.28 -8.25 0.40
N GLY A 415 30.16 -8.12 -0.32
CA GLY A 415 29.54 -9.20 -1.09
C GLY A 415 28.79 -10.24 -0.24
N ALA A 416 28.89 -10.14 1.09
CA ALA A 416 28.20 -11.01 2.04
C ALA A 416 26.77 -10.55 2.31
N GLU A 417 25.96 -11.44 2.87
CA GLU A 417 24.64 -11.10 3.40
C GLU A 417 24.71 -10.57 4.85
N VAL A 418 23.76 -9.72 5.22
CA VAL A 418 23.52 -9.27 6.61
C VAL A 418 22.01 -9.27 6.90
N THR A 419 21.59 -9.77 8.05
CA THR A 419 20.16 -9.78 8.40
C THR A 419 19.66 -8.41 8.85
N ILE A 420 18.38 -8.11 8.60
CA ILE A 420 17.72 -6.91 9.15
C ILE A 420 17.87 -6.85 10.69
N GLY A 421 17.74 -7.99 11.36
CA GLY A 421 17.94 -8.10 12.82
C GLY A 421 19.35 -7.69 13.28
N GLU A 422 20.40 -8.10 12.57
CA GLU A 422 21.78 -7.68 12.86
C GLU A 422 21.99 -6.17 12.64
N LEU A 423 21.38 -5.58 11.59
CA LEU A 423 21.45 -4.14 11.35
C LEU A 423 20.83 -3.33 12.48
N LEU A 424 19.69 -3.78 12.98
CA LEU A 424 18.99 -3.14 14.11
C LEU A 424 19.77 -3.30 15.42
N ALA A 425 20.27 -4.51 15.72
CA ALA A 425 21.02 -4.78 16.94
C ALA A 425 22.35 -4.03 17.01
N THR A 426 22.98 -3.76 15.85
CA THR A 426 24.23 -2.97 15.75
C THR A 426 23.99 -1.48 15.59
N GLY A 427 22.76 -1.05 15.28
CA GLY A 427 22.44 0.34 14.94
C GLY A 427 23.15 0.84 13.67
N ALA A 428 23.56 -0.07 12.78
CA ALA A 428 24.38 0.24 11.61
C ALA A 428 23.61 1.09 10.58
N ARG A 429 24.33 2.05 9.97
CA ARG A 429 23.79 3.03 9.03
C ARG A 429 24.66 3.18 7.80
N ASP A 430 24.08 3.76 6.76
CA ASP A 430 24.72 4.11 5.49
C ASP A 430 25.50 2.95 4.83
N ILE A 431 24.90 1.77 4.84
CA ILE A 431 25.50 0.50 4.42
C ILE A 431 25.38 0.34 2.91
N PRO A 432 26.48 0.07 2.17
CA PRO A 432 26.39 -0.25 0.76
C PRO A 432 25.68 -1.60 0.53
N VAL A 433 24.56 -1.58 -0.19
CA VAL A 433 23.81 -2.76 -0.62
C VAL A 433 23.69 -2.82 -2.14
N TRP A 434 23.51 -4.02 -2.67
CA TRP A 434 23.20 -4.20 -4.09
C TRP A 434 21.73 -3.93 -4.36
N SER A 435 21.49 -3.15 -5.41
CA SER A 435 20.18 -2.77 -5.91
C SER A 435 20.17 -2.85 -7.45
N VAL A 436 19.01 -2.65 -8.05
CA VAL A 436 18.80 -2.67 -9.50
C VAL A 436 18.39 -1.29 -10.00
N ASP A 437 18.96 -0.83 -11.11
CA ASP A 437 18.57 0.43 -11.75
C ASP A 437 17.45 0.25 -12.80
N GLU A 438 17.04 1.36 -13.43
CA GLU A 438 15.99 1.41 -14.47
C GLU A 438 16.34 0.61 -15.73
N ARG A 439 17.60 0.17 -15.90
CA ARG A 439 18.07 -0.67 -17.02
C ARG A 439 18.13 -2.15 -16.64
N LEU A 440 17.68 -2.50 -15.44
CA LEU A 440 17.82 -3.82 -14.84
C LEU A 440 19.29 -4.25 -14.68
N CYS A 441 20.19 -3.29 -14.42
CA CYS A 441 21.59 -3.52 -14.09
C CYS A 441 21.84 -3.44 -12.59
N LEU A 442 22.79 -4.24 -12.08
CA LEU A 442 23.14 -4.24 -10.66
C LEU A 442 24.04 -3.06 -10.31
N VAL A 443 23.60 -2.24 -9.35
CA VAL A 443 24.30 -1.03 -8.91
C VAL A 443 24.37 -0.94 -7.37
N PRO A 444 25.51 -0.50 -6.80
CA PRO A 444 25.62 -0.26 -5.37
C PRO A 444 24.82 0.99 -4.97
N ARG A 445 24.08 0.91 -3.86
CA ARG A 445 23.39 2.05 -3.23
C ARG A 445 23.49 2.00 -1.72
N THR A 446 23.26 3.15 -1.09
CA THR A 446 23.36 3.32 0.36
C THR A 446 22.02 3.01 1.01
N LEU A 447 22.01 1.98 1.86
CA LEU A 447 20.96 1.70 2.83
C LEU A 447 21.21 2.57 4.07
N THR A 448 20.39 3.59 4.28
CA THR A 448 20.58 4.57 5.37
C THR A 448 20.40 3.95 6.75
N HIS A 449 19.35 3.16 6.94
CA HIS A 449 19.04 2.40 8.14
C HIS A 449 17.94 1.37 7.89
N ALA A 450 17.81 0.41 8.81
CA ALA A 450 16.61 -0.42 8.98
C ALA A 450 15.86 0.02 10.25
N PHE A 451 14.54 -0.20 10.30
CA PHE A 451 13.69 0.18 11.42
C PHE A 451 12.48 -0.78 11.60
N PRO A 452 11.93 -0.91 12.82
CA PRO A 452 10.72 -1.71 13.06
C PRO A 452 9.47 -1.03 12.46
N SER A 453 8.60 -1.84 11.86
CA SER A 453 7.33 -1.41 11.24
C SER A 453 6.10 -2.11 11.85
N GLY A 454 6.22 -2.62 13.09
CA GLY A 454 5.13 -3.25 13.84
C GLY A 454 5.06 -4.76 13.66
N THR A 455 3.86 -5.32 13.81
CA THR A 455 3.55 -6.74 13.59
C THR A 455 2.59 -6.85 12.40
N LYS A 456 2.86 -7.75 11.46
CA LYS A 456 2.03 -7.99 10.26
C LYS A 456 2.07 -9.47 9.90
N GLU A 457 1.09 -9.95 9.14
CA GLU A 457 1.13 -11.29 8.55
C GLU A 457 2.27 -11.39 7.53
N VAL A 458 3.12 -12.41 7.68
CA VAL A 458 4.29 -12.67 6.82
C VAL A 458 4.06 -13.94 6.02
N PHE A 459 4.39 -13.88 4.74
CA PHE A 459 4.27 -14.98 3.79
C PHE A 459 5.66 -15.45 3.35
N ARG A 460 5.85 -16.76 3.31
CA ARG A 460 7.00 -17.43 2.72
C ARG A 460 6.76 -17.66 1.24
N VAL A 461 7.67 -17.21 0.41
CA VAL A 461 7.64 -17.37 -1.05
C VAL A 461 8.79 -18.27 -1.46
N ARG A 462 8.50 -19.43 -2.06
CA ARG A 462 9.53 -20.32 -2.65
C ARG A 462 9.55 -20.14 -4.16
N LEU A 463 10.75 -20.02 -4.72
CA LEU A 463 10.97 -19.91 -6.17
C LEU A 463 11.49 -21.22 -6.78
N ALA A 464 11.39 -21.37 -8.10
CA ALA A 464 11.79 -22.58 -8.82
C ALA A 464 13.31 -22.82 -8.86
N SER A 465 14.14 -21.80 -8.55
CA SER A 465 15.56 -21.99 -8.23
C SER A 465 15.82 -22.56 -6.83
N GLY A 466 14.79 -22.68 -5.98
CA GLY A 466 14.92 -23.08 -4.58
C GLY A 466 15.24 -21.93 -3.62
N ARG A 467 15.34 -20.69 -4.10
CA ARG A 467 15.34 -19.49 -3.25
C ARG A 467 14.05 -19.42 -2.45
N VAL A 468 14.16 -18.84 -1.25
CA VAL A 468 13.02 -18.56 -0.35
C VAL A 468 13.22 -17.18 0.22
N VAL A 469 12.19 -16.35 0.18
CA VAL A 469 12.14 -15.04 0.83
C VAL A 469 10.85 -14.94 1.63
N GLU A 470 10.87 -14.20 2.73
CA GLU A 470 9.72 -13.97 3.61
C GLU A 470 9.39 -12.48 3.61
N ALA A 471 8.12 -12.12 3.41
CA ALA A 471 7.66 -10.72 3.26
C ALA A 471 6.15 -10.58 3.55
N THR A 472 5.67 -9.37 3.82
CA THR A 472 4.24 -9.09 4.00
C THR A 472 3.47 -9.11 2.67
N ALA A 473 2.15 -9.33 2.71
CA ALA A 473 1.30 -9.39 1.51
C ALA A 473 1.40 -8.11 0.63
N ASN A 474 1.57 -6.95 1.24
CA ASN A 474 1.71 -5.69 0.50
C ASN A 474 3.15 -5.39 0.02
N HIS A 475 4.11 -6.30 0.21
CA HIS A 475 5.49 -6.05 -0.21
C HIS A 475 5.65 -6.14 -1.73
N PRO A 476 6.18 -5.10 -2.41
CA PRO A 476 6.36 -5.15 -3.86
C PRO A 476 7.55 -6.03 -4.26
N PHE A 477 7.31 -6.95 -5.20
CA PHE A 477 8.29 -7.74 -5.93
C PHE A 477 8.38 -7.22 -7.36
N LEU A 478 9.57 -7.19 -7.94
CA LEU A 478 9.73 -6.77 -9.34
C LEU A 478 9.30 -7.92 -10.26
N THR A 479 8.23 -7.70 -11.03
CA THR A 479 7.74 -8.57 -12.11
C THR A 479 8.09 -7.95 -13.47
N TYR A 480 7.79 -8.65 -14.58
CA TYR A 480 8.02 -8.08 -15.92
C TYR A 480 7.19 -6.80 -16.17
N ASP A 481 5.96 -6.79 -15.68
CA ASP A 481 4.99 -5.71 -15.87
C ASP A 481 5.19 -4.56 -14.85
N GLY A 482 6.25 -4.61 -14.04
CA GLY A 482 6.56 -3.64 -12.98
C GLY A 482 6.51 -4.25 -11.57
N TRP A 483 6.48 -3.38 -10.56
CA TRP A 483 6.42 -3.79 -9.16
C TRP A 483 4.99 -4.19 -8.79
N LYS A 484 4.80 -5.41 -8.26
CA LYS A 484 3.48 -5.92 -7.84
C LYS A 484 3.56 -6.46 -6.40
N PRO A 485 2.59 -6.14 -5.53
CA PRO A 485 2.59 -6.60 -4.14
C PRO A 485 2.37 -8.11 -4.07
N LEU A 486 2.98 -8.77 -3.08
CA LEU A 486 2.95 -10.23 -2.92
C LEU A 486 1.53 -10.83 -2.92
N GLY A 487 0.54 -10.14 -2.33
CA GLY A 487 -0.86 -10.57 -2.27
C GLY A 487 -1.57 -10.59 -3.63
N GLU A 488 -1.03 -9.92 -4.66
CA GLU A 488 -1.50 -10.02 -6.05
C GLU A 488 -0.78 -11.13 -6.84
N LEU A 489 0.30 -11.72 -6.30
CA LEU A 489 1.08 -12.73 -6.99
C LEU A 489 0.50 -14.13 -6.78
N ALA A 490 0.36 -14.88 -7.87
CA ALA A 490 0.03 -16.30 -7.82
C ALA A 490 1.28 -17.18 -7.99
N VAL A 491 1.16 -18.46 -7.64
CA VAL A 491 2.06 -19.51 -8.15
C VAL A 491 2.13 -19.44 -9.68
N ASP A 492 3.27 -19.81 -10.26
CA ASP A 492 3.65 -19.61 -11.67
C ASP A 492 3.99 -18.18 -12.10
N THR A 493 3.72 -17.15 -11.28
CA THR A 493 4.20 -15.77 -11.55
C THR A 493 5.74 -15.72 -11.54
N ARG A 494 6.34 -14.88 -12.39
CA ARG A 494 7.79 -14.69 -12.46
C ARG A 494 8.23 -13.39 -11.81
N VAL A 495 9.21 -13.48 -10.92
CA VAL A 495 9.80 -12.36 -10.18
C VAL A 495 11.30 -12.25 -10.47
N ALA A 496 11.83 -11.05 -10.27
CA ALA A 496 13.21 -10.69 -10.50
C ALA A 496 14.15 -11.27 -9.42
N THR A 497 15.23 -11.89 -9.88
CA THR A 497 16.35 -12.39 -9.06
C THR A 497 17.68 -12.00 -9.71
N PRO A 498 18.81 -11.92 -8.98
CA PRO A 498 20.11 -11.65 -9.59
C PRO A 498 20.52 -12.77 -10.55
N ARG A 499 20.86 -12.41 -11.79
CA ARG A 499 21.31 -13.34 -12.84
C ARG A 499 22.78 -13.74 -12.68
N LYS A 500 23.58 -12.77 -12.26
CA LYS A 500 25.01 -12.80 -11.93
C LYS A 500 25.24 -11.85 -10.75
N MET A 501 26.42 -11.87 -10.14
CA MET A 501 26.82 -10.91 -9.12
C MET A 501 28.16 -10.27 -9.50
N PRO A 502 28.29 -8.93 -9.54
CA PRO A 502 29.59 -8.28 -9.67
C PRO A 502 30.46 -8.51 -8.43
N ALA A 503 31.77 -8.30 -8.56
CA ALA A 503 32.65 -8.21 -7.41
C ALA A 503 32.25 -7.04 -6.48
N PRO A 504 32.32 -7.20 -5.16
CA PRO A 504 32.03 -6.13 -4.21
C PRO A 504 33.08 -5.03 -4.29
N SER A 505 32.75 -3.84 -3.79
CA SER A 505 33.66 -2.68 -3.86
C SER A 505 34.91 -2.80 -2.99
N SER A 506 34.91 -3.65 -1.95
CA SER A 506 36.11 -4.06 -1.22
C SER A 506 36.39 -5.55 -1.45
N VAL A 507 37.39 -5.84 -2.28
CA VAL A 507 37.92 -7.19 -2.50
C VAL A 507 39.17 -7.39 -1.64
N VAL A 508 39.24 -8.50 -0.90
CA VAL A 508 40.37 -8.85 -0.03
C VAL A 508 40.88 -10.23 -0.40
N ALA A 509 42.08 -10.29 -0.98
CA ALA A 509 42.74 -11.56 -1.28
C ALA A 509 43.26 -12.24 0.00
N TRP A 510 43.16 -13.57 0.04
CA TRP A 510 43.73 -14.41 1.10
C TRP A 510 45.03 -15.08 0.61
N ALA A 511 45.71 -15.84 1.47
CA ALA A 511 46.67 -16.82 0.96
C ALA A 511 45.92 -18.00 0.33
N ASP A 512 46.33 -18.47 -0.84
CA ASP A 512 45.69 -19.62 -1.51
C ASP A 512 45.62 -20.86 -0.62
N ALA A 513 46.62 -21.05 0.25
CA ALA A 513 46.61 -22.10 1.28
C ALA A 513 45.42 -22.00 2.25
N GLU A 514 44.98 -20.80 2.62
CA GLU A 514 43.81 -20.58 3.48
C GLU A 514 42.52 -20.91 2.71
N VAL A 515 42.44 -20.50 1.45
CA VAL A 515 41.31 -20.79 0.54
C VAL A 515 41.14 -22.30 0.35
N VAL A 516 42.24 -23.01 0.03
CA VAL A 516 42.28 -24.47 -0.14
C VAL A 516 41.96 -25.20 1.17
N MET A 517 42.53 -24.76 2.30
CA MET A 517 42.26 -25.35 3.62
C MET A 517 40.79 -25.20 4.00
N LEU A 518 40.19 -24.03 3.79
CA LEU A 518 38.77 -23.80 4.11
C LEU A 518 37.87 -24.72 3.28
N ALA A 519 38.11 -24.80 1.97
CA ALA A 519 37.33 -25.63 1.06
C ALA A 519 37.32 -27.10 1.48
N HIS A 520 38.50 -27.69 1.71
CA HIS A 520 38.60 -29.09 2.15
C HIS A 520 38.04 -29.32 3.57
N LEU A 521 38.17 -28.35 4.48
CA LEU A 521 37.61 -28.47 5.83
C LEU A 521 36.08 -28.31 5.89
N LEU A 522 35.49 -27.52 4.97
CA LEU A 522 34.03 -27.40 4.85
C LEU A 522 33.38 -28.66 4.29
N GLY A 523 34.07 -29.36 3.39
CA GLY A 523 33.71 -30.71 2.93
C GLY A 523 34.02 -31.82 3.95
N ASP A 524 34.93 -32.72 3.58
CA ASP A 524 35.30 -33.93 4.34
C ASP A 524 36.10 -33.68 5.64
N GLY A 525 36.33 -32.41 6.02
CA GLY A 525 37.01 -32.05 7.26
C GLY A 525 36.17 -32.24 8.51
N CYS A 526 36.80 -32.77 9.55
CA CYS A 526 36.29 -32.79 10.91
C CYS A 526 36.96 -31.71 11.77
N VAL A 527 36.13 -30.78 12.27
CA VAL A 527 36.51 -29.69 13.19
C VAL A 527 35.70 -29.76 14.49
N ALA A 528 35.14 -30.94 14.80
CA ALA A 528 34.25 -31.16 15.94
C ALA A 528 34.95 -30.95 17.30
N PRO A 529 34.24 -30.45 18.33
CA PRO A 529 34.86 -30.17 19.62
C PRO A 529 35.31 -31.48 20.28
N ARG A 530 36.48 -31.46 20.92
CA ARG A 530 37.15 -32.61 21.54
C ARG A 530 37.61 -33.72 20.58
N GLN A 531 37.61 -33.49 19.27
CA GLN A 531 38.30 -34.35 18.29
C GLN A 531 39.54 -33.64 17.73
N PRO A 532 40.61 -34.37 17.35
CA PRO A 532 41.70 -33.78 16.57
C PRO A 532 41.17 -33.22 15.26
N ILE A 533 41.65 -32.04 14.83
CA ILE A 533 41.36 -31.54 13.49
C ILE A 533 41.97 -32.52 12.48
N HIS A 534 41.14 -33.00 11.56
CA HIS A 534 41.61 -33.89 10.51
C HIS A 534 40.76 -33.77 9.24
N TYR A 535 41.41 -34.01 8.10
CA TYR A 535 40.78 -34.19 6.80
C TYR A 535 40.79 -35.68 6.43
N THR A 536 39.83 -36.13 5.63
CA THR A 536 39.68 -37.54 5.25
C THR A 536 39.42 -37.64 3.75
N SER A 537 40.21 -38.43 3.03
CA SER A 537 39.95 -38.68 1.61
C SER A 537 40.57 -39.98 1.10
N ALA A 538 40.01 -40.51 0.02
CA ALA A 538 40.61 -41.57 -0.79
C ALA A 538 41.52 -41.03 -1.90
N ASP A 539 41.46 -39.72 -2.18
CA ASP A 539 42.13 -39.08 -3.30
C ASP A 539 43.52 -38.54 -2.90
N PRO A 540 44.63 -39.07 -3.46
CA PRO A 540 45.97 -38.59 -3.15
C PRO A 540 46.20 -37.09 -3.41
N ALA A 541 45.52 -36.50 -4.40
CA ALA A 541 45.68 -35.10 -4.76
C ALA A 541 44.94 -34.16 -3.78
N ASN A 542 43.81 -34.60 -3.21
CA ASN A 542 43.13 -33.88 -2.14
C ASN A 542 43.93 -33.95 -0.83
N LEU A 543 44.49 -35.12 -0.50
CA LEU A 543 45.36 -35.28 0.67
C LEU A 543 46.60 -34.38 0.57
N ALA A 544 47.25 -34.35 -0.61
CA ALA A 544 48.41 -33.50 -0.85
C ALA A 544 48.08 -31.99 -0.77
N ALA A 545 46.92 -31.56 -1.29
CA ALA A 545 46.50 -30.16 -1.22
C ALA A 545 46.34 -29.68 0.24
N VAL A 546 45.72 -30.50 1.10
CA VAL A 546 45.56 -30.18 2.54
C VAL A 546 46.90 -30.19 3.28
N GLU A 547 47.81 -31.11 2.93
CA GLU A 547 49.15 -31.16 3.53
C GLU A 547 50.03 -29.95 3.16
N GLN A 548 49.98 -29.52 1.89
CA GLN A 548 50.65 -28.31 1.44
C GLN A 548 50.07 -27.06 2.10
N ALA A 549 48.74 -26.96 2.17
CA ALA A 549 48.05 -25.86 2.84
C ALA A 549 48.33 -25.80 4.36
N ALA A 550 48.58 -26.94 5.02
CA ALA A 550 48.93 -27.00 6.45
C ALA A 550 50.24 -26.25 6.79
N ALA A 551 51.18 -26.17 5.85
CA ALA A 551 52.45 -25.48 6.03
C ALA A 551 52.27 -23.97 6.29
N HIS A 552 51.27 -23.32 5.68
CA HIS A 552 50.92 -21.91 5.93
C HIS A 552 50.55 -21.65 7.39
N PHE A 553 49.89 -22.62 8.03
CA PHE A 553 49.52 -22.57 9.45
C PHE A 553 50.66 -22.99 10.40
N GLY A 554 51.87 -23.24 9.87
CA GLY A 554 53.00 -23.79 10.61
C GLY A 554 52.79 -25.23 11.10
N ILE A 555 51.79 -25.94 10.58
CA ILE A 555 51.42 -27.29 11.00
C ILE A 555 52.16 -28.32 10.16
N THR A 556 52.84 -29.26 10.82
CA THR A 556 53.32 -30.48 10.18
C THR A 556 52.18 -31.50 10.16
N PRO A 557 51.59 -31.84 9.00
CA PRO A 557 50.49 -32.79 8.91
C PRO A 557 50.97 -34.22 9.18
N ARG A 558 50.08 -35.08 9.69
CA ARG A 558 50.35 -36.52 9.88
C ARG A 558 49.33 -37.36 9.12
N ARG A 559 49.73 -37.92 7.98
CA ARG A 559 48.93 -38.88 7.21
C ARG A 559 48.90 -40.25 7.89
N VAL A 560 47.73 -40.89 7.93
CA VAL A 560 47.52 -42.25 8.43
C VAL A 560 46.59 -42.98 7.46
N ALA A 561 47.08 -44.08 6.87
CA ALA A 561 46.32 -44.90 5.94
C ALA A 561 45.25 -45.74 6.67
N GLN A 562 44.10 -45.90 6.02
CA GLN A 562 42.91 -46.60 6.50
C GLN A 562 42.32 -47.43 5.35
N GLY A 563 43.07 -48.46 4.92
CA GLY A 563 42.70 -49.28 3.76
C GLY A 563 42.72 -48.49 2.46
N THR A 564 41.55 -48.23 1.88
CA THR A 564 41.38 -47.53 0.59
C THR A 564 41.36 -46.00 0.70
N TRP A 565 41.48 -45.45 1.91
CA TRP A 565 41.48 -44.01 2.16
C TRP A 565 42.49 -43.64 3.25
N SER A 566 42.69 -42.34 3.52
CA SER A 566 43.60 -41.85 4.56
C SER A 566 43.01 -40.69 5.35
N HIS A 567 43.41 -40.60 6.62
CA HIS A 567 43.28 -39.38 7.44
C HIS A 567 44.53 -38.53 7.29
N VAL A 568 44.38 -37.21 7.18
CA VAL A 568 45.43 -36.23 7.43
C VAL A 568 45.09 -35.52 8.73
N TYR A 569 45.82 -35.85 9.80
CA TYR A 569 45.70 -35.14 11.07
C TYR A 569 46.48 -33.83 11.00
N LEU A 570 45.90 -32.76 11.56
CA LEU A 570 46.44 -31.40 11.58
C LEU A 570 46.75 -31.00 13.04
N PRO A 571 47.83 -31.55 13.65
CA PRO A 571 48.16 -31.31 15.05
C PRO A 571 48.56 -29.85 15.30
N SER A 572 48.47 -29.41 16.55
CA SER A 572 49.05 -28.13 16.96
C SER A 572 50.59 -28.21 16.84
N PRO A 573 51.29 -27.18 16.33
CA PRO A 573 52.75 -27.17 16.28
C PRO A 573 53.39 -26.94 17.66
N HIS A 574 52.57 -26.65 18.68
CA HIS A 574 52.98 -26.36 20.05
C HIS A 574 52.10 -27.10 21.04
N HIS A 575 52.64 -27.37 22.25
CA HIS A 575 51.85 -27.89 23.36
C HIS A 575 50.67 -26.95 23.69
N LEU A 576 49.47 -27.53 23.77
CA LEU A 576 48.25 -26.84 24.13
C LEU A 576 48.20 -26.63 25.65
N THR A 577 48.38 -25.39 26.08
CA THR A 577 48.23 -24.92 27.47
C THR A 577 47.07 -23.94 27.57
N HIS A 578 46.74 -23.46 28.76
CA HIS A 578 45.73 -22.40 28.92
C HIS A 578 46.04 -21.20 28.01
N GLY A 579 45.05 -20.76 27.24
CA GLY A 579 45.19 -19.67 26.25
C GLY A 579 45.92 -20.01 24.94
N ARG A 580 46.46 -21.23 24.75
CA ARG A 580 47.06 -21.66 23.47
C ARG A 580 46.15 -22.62 22.73
N ARG A 581 45.92 -22.34 21.44
CA ARG A 581 45.01 -23.10 20.58
C ARG A 581 45.72 -23.53 19.28
N ASN A 582 45.23 -24.58 18.64
CA ASN A 582 45.69 -24.98 17.31
C ASN A 582 45.47 -23.81 16.32
N PRO A 583 46.45 -23.45 15.46
CA PRO A 583 46.33 -22.32 14.54
C PRO A 583 45.09 -22.36 13.62
N ILE A 584 44.75 -23.53 13.07
CA ILE A 584 43.55 -23.71 12.23
C ILE A 584 42.28 -23.56 13.07
N ALA A 585 42.27 -24.06 14.31
CA ALA A 585 41.12 -23.83 15.20
C ALA A 585 40.93 -22.34 15.51
N ALA A 586 42.00 -21.64 15.89
CA ALA A 586 41.97 -20.21 16.19
C ALA A 586 41.53 -19.36 14.97
N TRP A 587 41.94 -19.76 13.77
CA TRP A 587 41.48 -19.16 12.52
C TRP A 587 39.99 -19.43 12.26
N LEU A 588 39.52 -20.67 12.41
CA LEU A 588 38.11 -21.04 12.25
C LEU A 588 37.18 -20.45 13.33
N ASP A 589 37.69 -20.12 14.52
CA ASP A 589 36.93 -19.41 15.55
C ASP A 589 36.50 -18.02 15.10
N ARG A 590 37.35 -17.31 14.34
CA ARG A 590 37.05 -15.96 13.82
C ARG A 590 35.76 -15.95 13.00
N PHE A 591 35.49 -17.04 12.29
CA PHE A 591 34.31 -17.22 11.47
C PHE A 591 33.16 -17.93 12.20
N GLY A 592 33.34 -18.37 13.46
CA GLY A 592 32.36 -19.20 14.17
C GLY A 592 32.19 -20.63 13.61
N LEU A 593 33.14 -21.12 12.81
CA LEU A 593 33.10 -22.44 12.17
C LEU A 593 33.69 -23.58 13.02
N TYR A 594 34.59 -23.27 13.96
CA TYR A 594 35.15 -24.31 14.81
C TYR A 594 34.06 -24.97 15.67
N GLY A 595 34.11 -26.31 15.77
CA GLY A 595 33.15 -27.10 16.54
C GLY A 595 31.82 -27.38 15.83
N LYS A 596 31.56 -26.77 14.66
CA LYS A 596 30.34 -26.98 13.88
C LYS A 596 30.26 -28.37 13.27
N ARG A 597 29.09 -29.01 13.34
CA ARG A 597 28.79 -30.26 12.63
C ARG A 597 28.39 -29.97 11.18
N ALA A 598 28.39 -30.98 10.31
CA ALA A 598 28.12 -30.83 8.87
C ALA A 598 26.85 -30.02 8.52
N HIS A 599 25.76 -30.20 9.26
CA HIS A 599 24.49 -29.47 9.09
C HIS A 599 24.49 -28.03 9.63
N GLU A 600 25.54 -27.63 10.34
CA GLU A 600 25.72 -26.28 10.89
C GLU A 600 26.84 -25.51 10.17
N LYS A 601 27.53 -26.11 9.19
CA LYS A 601 28.57 -25.44 8.39
C LYS A 601 27.93 -24.36 7.50
N PHE A 602 28.67 -23.30 7.18
CA PHE A 602 28.28 -22.18 6.32
C PHE A 602 29.52 -21.56 5.67
N LEU A 603 29.37 -20.65 4.71
CA LEU A 603 30.49 -19.87 4.18
C LEU A 603 30.75 -18.63 5.05
N PRO A 604 32.00 -18.39 5.50
CA PRO A 604 32.37 -17.13 6.14
C PRO A 604 32.06 -15.92 5.25
N ALA A 605 31.67 -14.80 5.86
CA ALA A 605 31.34 -13.58 5.12
C ALA A 605 32.50 -13.11 4.24
N GLU A 606 33.73 -13.30 4.71
CA GLU A 606 34.96 -12.94 4.02
C GLU A 606 35.20 -13.72 2.72
N VAL A 607 34.62 -14.93 2.56
CA VAL A 607 34.72 -15.71 1.31
C VAL A 607 34.01 -15.00 0.17
N PHE A 608 32.93 -14.28 0.45
CA PHE A 608 32.25 -13.44 -0.55
C PHE A 608 33.06 -12.18 -0.92
N GLY A 609 34.03 -11.79 -0.09
CA GLY A 609 34.96 -10.69 -0.36
C GLY A 609 36.21 -11.09 -1.16
N LEU A 610 36.39 -12.37 -1.49
CA LEU A 610 37.56 -12.85 -2.25
C LEU A 610 37.55 -12.36 -3.72
N PRO A 611 38.72 -12.23 -4.36
CA PRO A 611 38.83 -12.06 -5.81
C PRO A 611 38.18 -13.22 -6.56
N ASP A 612 37.63 -12.97 -7.76
CA ASP A 612 36.92 -14.00 -8.53
C ASP A 612 37.81 -15.21 -8.89
N GLU A 613 39.13 -15.03 -9.00
CA GLU A 613 40.10 -16.12 -9.17
C GLU A 613 40.17 -17.02 -7.92
N GLN A 614 40.17 -16.44 -6.72
CA GLN A 614 40.16 -17.19 -5.46
C GLN A 614 38.78 -17.79 -5.16
N ILE A 615 37.68 -17.20 -5.65
CA ILE A 615 36.36 -17.84 -5.64
C ILE A 615 36.35 -19.09 -6.54
N ARG A 616 36.93 -19.01 -7.75
CA ARG A 616 37.11 -20.19 -8.63
C ARG A 616 37.99 -21.25 -7.96
N LEU A 617 39.11 -20.87 -7.33
CA LEU A 617 39.96 -21.78 -6.57
C LEU A 617 39.20 -22.46 -5.41
N PHE A 618 38.47 -21.68 -4.61
CA PHE A 618 37.65 -22.17 -3.50
C PHE A 618 36.63 -23.21 -3.98
N LEU A 619 35.83 -22.85 -4.99
CA LEU A 619 34.81 -23.71 -5.56
C LEU A 619 35.40 -24.99 -6.16
N ARG A 620 36.55 -24.91 -6.84
CA ARG A 620 37.26 -26.06 -7.44
C ARG A 620 37.70 -27.09 -6.39
N HIS A 621 38.21 -26.63 -5.25
CA HIS A 621 38.62 -27.50 -4.15
C HIS A 621 37.43 -28.00 -3.33
N LEU A 622 36.39 -27.19 -3.14
CA LEU A 622 35.17 -27.61 -2.45
C LEU A 622 34.41 -28.67 -3.26
N TRP A 623 34.33 -28.52 -4.58
CA TRP A 623 33.71 -29.55 -5.43
C TRP A 623 34.49 -30.87 -5.45
N ALA A 624 35.73 -30.91 -4.97
CA ALA A 624 36.50 -32.15 -4.84
C ALA A 624 36.08 -33.02 -3.64
N THR A 625 35.34 -32.47 -2.67
CA THR A 625 34.88 -33.18 -1.45
C THR A 625 33.50 -33.81 -1.62
N ASP A 626 32.44 -33.00 -1.70
CA ASP A 626 31.04 -33.43 -1.82
C ASP A 626 30.42 -33.00 -3.15
N GLY A 627 31.24 -32.41 -4.03
CA GLY A 627 30.88 -32.10 -5.42
C GLY A 627 31.02 -33.31 -6.35
N SER A 628 30.18 -33.35 -7.37
CA SER A 628 30.03 -34.49 -8.25
C SER A 628 29.84 -34.05 -9.70
N VAL A 629 30.66 -34.63 -10.58
CA VAL A 629 30.54 -34.54 -12.03
C VAL A 629 30.26 -35.95 -12.53
N THR A 630 29.09 -36.16 -13.14
CA THR A 630 28.71 -37.45 -13.70
C THR A 630 28.23 -37.30 -15.14
N VAL A 631 28.54 -38.33 -15.94
CA VAL A 631 28.01 -38.53 -17.29
C VAL A 631 27.23 -39.84 -17.24
N SER A 632 25.94 -39.81 -17.53
CA SER A 632 25.11 -41.02 -17.57
C SER A 632 25.44 -41.89 -18.79
N ASN A 633 24.94 -43.12 -18.79
CA ASN A 633 25.01 -44.01 -19.97
C ASN A 633 24.28 -43.41 -21.20
N SER A 634 23.27 -42.56 -20.98
CA SER A 634 22.59 -41.79 -22.03
C SER A 634 23.36 -40.53 -22.48
N GLY A 635 24.55 -40.26 -21.92
CA GLY A 635 25.37 -39.09 -22.22
C GLY A 635 24.93 -37.80 -21.53
N ALA A 636 23.92 -37.84 -20.65
CA ALA A 636 23.47 -36.68 -19.90
C ALA A 636 24.48 -36.32 -18.81
N VAL A 637 24.86 -35.05 -18.74
CA VAL A 637 25.83 -34.53 -17.76
C VAL A 637 25.11 -33.91 -16.57
N ARG A 638 25.57 -34.23 -15.36
CA ARG A 638 25.11 -33.59 -14.13
C ARG A 638 26.32 -33.09 -13.34
N VAL A 639 26.24 -31.83 -12.90
CA VAL A 639 27.20 -31.18 -12.01
C VAL A 639 26.44 -30.70 -10.79
N TYR A 640 26.77 -31.21 -9.61
CA TYR A 640 26.08 -30.84 -8.36
C TYR A 640 26.97 -30.96 -7.13
N TYR A 641 26.61 -30.26 -6.05
CA TYR A 641 27.21 -30.40 -4.72
C TYR A 641 26.17 -30.88 -3.71
N THR A 642 26.54 -31.77 -2.78
CA THR A 642 25.66 -32.25 -1.69
C THR A 642 26.06 -31.71 -0.33
N THR A 643 25.07 -31.34 0.49
CA THR A 643 25.29 -30.99 1.90
C THR A 643 24.07 -31.31 2.77
N THR A 644 24.25 -31.32 4.09
CA THR A 644 23.17 -31.38 5.08
C THR A 644 22.92 -30.04 5.77
N SER A 645 23.69 -29.00 5.43
CA SER A 645 23.45 -27.62 5.86
C SER A 645 22.72 -26.87 4.75
N GLU A 646 21.51 -26.42 5.04
CA GLU A 646 20.74 -25.55 4.13
C GLU A 646 21.47 -24.21 3.90
N ARG A 647 22.04 -23.63 4.96
CA ARG A 647 22.78 -22.36 4.89
C ARG A 647 23.96 -22.48 3.92
N LEU A 648 24.81 -23.50 4.07
CA LEU A 648 25.92 -23.74 3.13
C LEU A 648 25.42 -23.93 1.68
N ALA A 649 24.26 -24.55 1.49
CA ALA A 649 23.71 -24.76 0.15
C ALA A 649 23.21 -23.44 -0.49
N ARG A 650 22.59 -22.54 0.31
CA ARG A 650 22.19 -21.19 -0.12
C ARG A 650 23.40 -20.30 -0.36
N ASP A 651 24.36 -20.29 0.57
CA ASP A 651 25.62 -19.56 0.46
C ASP A 651 26.36 -19.93 -0.85
N LEU A 652 26.39 -21.23 -1.21
CA LEU A 652 26.97 -21.70 -2.47
C LEU A 652 26.16 -21.33 -3.71
N GLN A 653 24.82 -21.37 -3.64
CA GLN A 653 23.97 -20.89 -4.74
C GLN A 653 24.24 -19.42 -5.06
N GLN A 654 24.47 -18.59 -4.04
CA GLN A 654 24.83 -17.18 -4.20
C GLN A 654 26.26 -17.02 -4.70
N LEU A 655 27.24 -17.73 -4.13
CA LEU A 655 28.65 -17.61 -4.52
C LEU A 655 28.89 -18.01 -6.00
N LEU A 656 28.13 -18.96 -6.54
CA LEU A 656 28.21 -19.34 -7.95
C LEU A 656 27.84 -18.20 -8.92
N LEU A 657 27.03 -17.22 -8.49
CA LEU A 657 26.68 -16.05 -9.30
C LEU A 657 27.87 -15.11 -9.53
N ARG A 658 28.93 -15.17 -8.68
CA ARG A 658 30.19 -14.42 -8.87
C ARG A 658 31.08 -14.99 -9.98
N VAL A 659 30.79 -16.19 -10.44
CA VAL A 659 31.47 -16.83 -11.58
C VAL A 659 30.50 -17.06 -12.75
N ASP A 660 29.44 -16.25 -12.85
CA ASP A 660 28.39 -16.30 -13.88
C ASP A 660 27.68 -17.67 -14.02
N VAL A 661 27.67 -18.50 -12.97
CA VAL A 661 27.04 -19.83 -12.97
C VAL A 661 25.72 -19.81 -12.19
N GLN A 662 24.61 -20.16 -12.85
CA GLN A 662 23.35 -20.37 -12.15
C GLN A 662 23.22 -21.80 -11.62
N ALA A 663 22.80 -21.90 -10.36
CA ALA A 663 22.51 -23.17 -9.70
C ALA A 663 21.09 -23.20 -9.13
N ARG A 664 20.52 -24.41 -9.05
CA ARG A 664 19.23 -24.67 -8.41
C ARG A 664 19.44 -25.45 -7.12
N LEU A 665 18.83 -24.96 -6.04
CA LEU A 665 18.77 -25.64 -4.76
C LEU A 665 17.59 -26.63 -4.75
N ARG A 666 17.83 -27.86 -4.27
CA ARG A 666 16.78 -28.88 -4.07
C ARG A 666 16.95 -29.57 -2.72
N ALA A 667 15.85 -29.81 -2.02
CA ALA A 667 15.82 -30.74 -0.90
C ALA A 667 15.81 -32.19 -1.43
N VAL A 668 16.63 -33.07 -0.87
CA VAL A 668 16.82 -34.45 -1.33
C VAL A 668 16.85 -35.42 -0.16
N GLY A 669 15.83 -36.29 -0.09
CA GLY A 669 15.73 -37.38 0.87
C GLY A 669 15.69 -36.93 2.34
N ASN A 670 15.76 -37.89 3.25
CA ASN A 670 15.76 -37.63 4.69
C ASN A 670 16.89 -38.43 5.36
N THR A 671 18.08 -37.83 5.46
CA THR A 671 19.27 -38.51 5.98
C THR A 671 19.31 -38.37 7.49
N LYS A 672 19.11 -39.48 8.23
CA LYS A 672 19.03 -39.50 9.70
C LYS A 672 17.98 -38.52 10.26
N GLY A 673 16.84 -38.40 9.59
CA GLY A 673 15.72 -37.53 10.01
C GLY A 673 15.92 -36.04 9.72
N ARG A 674 16.86 -35.67 8.83
CA ARG A 674 17.01 -34.30 8.32
C ARG A 674 17.08 -34.27 6.79
N PRO A 675 16.50 -33.26 6.12
CA PRO A 675 16.60 -33.13 4.67
C PRO A 675 18.06 -32.91 4.25
N GLY A 676 18.48 -33.62 3.19
CA GLY A 676 19.70 -33.28 2.47
C GLY A 676 19.43 -32.19 1.45
N TRP A 677 20.48 -31.54 0.95
CA TRP A 677 20.38 -30.47 -0.05
C TRP A 677 21.34 -30.73 -1.21
N THR A 678 20.88 -30.51 -2.45
CA THR A 678 21.73 -30.44 -3.64
C THR A 678 21.73 -29.05 -4.24
N VAL A 679 22.93 -28.56 -4.58
CA VAL A 679 23.16 -27.38 -5.40
C VAL A 679 23.49 -27.88 -6.81
N ASP A 680 22.49 -27.91 -7.70
CA ASP A 680 22.58 -28.45 -9.05
C ASP A 680 22.90 -27.34 -10.07
N VAL A 681 24.11 -27.35 -10.64
CA VAL A 681 24.47 -26.51 -11.78
C VAL A 681 23.72 -27.04 -13.01
N SER A 682 22.71 -26.28 -13.44
CA SER A 682 21.63 -26.75 -14.30
C SER A 682 21.60 -25.95 -15.59
N GLY A 683 21.87 -26.60 -16.73
CA GLY A 683 21.92 -25.94 -18.04
C GLY A 683 23.26 -26.15 -18.72
N VAL A 684 23.26 -26.32 -20.04
CA VAL A 684 24.49 -26.61 -20.80
C VAL A 684 25.47 -25.44 -20.74
N THR A 685 24.98 -24.20 -20.72
CA THR A 685 25.80 -22.99 -20.62
C THR A 685 26.52 -22.94 -19.27
N ASP A 686 25.75 -22.97 -18.17
CA ASP A 686 26.25 -22.92 -16.79
C ASP A 686 27.17 -24.09 -16.45
N GLN A 687 26.85 -25.30 -16.94
CA GLN A 687 27.72 -26.46 -16.78
C GLN A 687 29.03 -26.32 -17.56
N ARG A 688 29.02 -25.75 -18.78
CA ARG A 688 30.26 -25.47 -19.52
C ARG A 688 31.11 -24.40 -18.83
N LEU A 689 30.49 -23.30 -18.38
CA LEU A 689 31.16 -22.23 -17.63
C LEU A 689 31.83 -22.79 -16.36
N PHE A 690 31.06 -23.50 -15.52
CA PHE A 690 31.60 -24.13 -14.31
C PHE A 690 32.74 -25.12 -14.63
N LEU A 691 32.56 -26.02 -15.60
CA LEU A 691 33.56 -27.04 -15.91
C LEU A 691 34.83 -26.49 -16.56
N HIS A 692 34.75 -25.34 -17.25
CA HIS A 692 35.89 -24.67 -17.88
C HIS A 692 36.61 -23.72 -16.91
N ASP A 693 35.89 -22.83 -16.22
CA ASP A 693 36.46 -21.74 -15.43
C ASP A 693 36.75 -22.13 -13.98
N VAL A 694 35.99 -23.09 -13.42
CA VAL A 694 36.19 -23.60 -12.05
C VAL A 694 36.86 -24.98 -12.09
N GLY A 695 36.26 -25.92 -12.83
CA GLY A 695 36.66 -27.32 -12.83
C GLY A 695 36.48 -27.99 -11.47
N VAL A 696 37.16 -29.11 -11.25
CA VAL A 696 37.18 -29.85 -9.98
C VAL A 696 38.59 -30.33 -9.70
N HIS A 697 39.07 -30.25 -8.46
CA HIS A 697 40.38 -30.78 -8.07
C HIS A 697 40.38 -32.32 -7.93
N GLY A 698 41.56 -32.92 -8.05
CA GLY A 698 41.79 -34.36 -7.86
C GLY A 698 41.10 -35.28 -8.89
N ALA A 699 40.94 -36.54 -8.52
CA ALA A 699 40.41 -37.62 -9.35
C ALA A 699 38.96 -37.38 -9.82
N ARG A 700 38.18 -36.57 -9.08
CA ARG A 700 36.84 -36.13 -9.56
C ARG A 700 36.96 -35.19 -10.78
N GLY A 701 38.06 -34.46 -10.88
CA GLY A 701 38.42 -33.61 -12.02
C GLY A 701 38.66 -34.36 -13.33
N GLU A 702 39.07 -35.64 -13.30
CA GLU A 702 39.32 -36.45 -14.52
C GLU A 702 38.05 -36.56 -15.40
N ARG A 703 36.87 -36.48 -14.79
CA ARG A 703 35.57 -36.54 -15.48
C ARG A 703 35.20 -35.25 -16.20
N VAL A 704 35.86 -34.12 -15.90
CA VAL A 704 35.58 -32.80 -16.47
C VAL A 704 35.77 -32.81 -17.99
N GLY A 705 36.85 -33.40 -18.49
CA GLY A 705 37.12 -33.48 -19.94
C GLY A 705 36.05 -34.29 -20.69
N ALA A 706 35.63 -35.44 -20.13
CA ALA A 706 34.56 -36.25 -20.71
C ALA A 706 33.20 -35.54 -20.66
N ALA A 707 32.91 -34.80 -19.59
CA ALA A 707 31.70 -33.99 -19.45
C ALA A 707 31.68 -32.83 -20.45
N LEU A 708 32.77 -32.08 -20.61
CA LEU A 708 32.91 -31.01 -21.59
C LEU A 708 32.76 -31.53 -23.03
N TYR A 709 33.39 -32.64 -23.37
CA TYR A 709 33.26 -33.27 -24.68
C TYR A 709 31.80 -33.65 -25.00
N ARG A 710 31.08 -34.23 -24.03
CA ARG A 710 29.65 -34.53 -24.18
C ARG A 710 28.81 -33.27 -24.33
N LEU A 711 29.04 -32.27 -23.47
CA LEU A 711 28.31 -31.01 -23.50
C LEU A 711 28.53 -30.24 -24.80
N ALA A 712 29.71 -30.32 -25.43
CA ALA A 712 30.01 -29.64 -26.70
C ALA A 712 29.02 -30.04 -27.82
N ALA A 713 28.63 -31.32 -27.88
CA ALA A 713 27.67 -31.85 -28.85
C ALA A 713 26.19 -31.56 -28.49
N VAL A 714 25.90 -31.12 -27.26
CA VAL A 714 24.53 -30.79 -26.84
C VAL A 714 24.23 -29.32 -27.18
N ALA A 715 23.20 -29.11 -28.00
CA ALA A 715 22.64 -27.77 -28.20
C ALA A 715 22.07 -27.23 -26.87
N ALA A 716 22.50 -26.05 -26.46
CA ALA A 716 22.08 -25.48 -25.18
C ALA A 716 20.57 -25.24 -25.16
N ASN A 717 19.87 -25.86 -24.21
CA ASN A 717 18.45 -25.61 -23.99
C ASN A 717 18.29 -24.22 -23.38
N THR A 718 17.88 -23.25 -24.20
CA THR A 718 17.82 -21.84 -23.81
C THR A 718 16.61 -21.48 -22.92
N ASN A 719 15.87 -22.46 -22.42
CA ASN A 719 14.61 -22.26 -21.69
C ASN A 719 14.79 -22.04 -20.16
N LEU A 720 16.02 -21.79 -19.71
CA LEU A 720 16.34 -21.55 -18.29
C LEU A 720 16.38 -20.04 -17.98
N ASP A 721 17.26 -19.30 -18.66
CA ASP A 721 17.34 -17.83 -18.61
C ASP A 721 16.51 -17.22 -19.76
N THR A 722 15.20 -17.13 -19.52
CA THR A 722 14.20 -16.60 -20.45
C THR A 722 13.54 -15.34 -19.92
N ILE A 723 13.23 -14.41 -20.82
CA ILE A 723 12.40 -13.24 -20.53
C ILE A 723 10.91 -13.67 -20.56
N PRO A 724 10.05 -13.18 -19.66
CA PRO A 724 8.62 -13.51 -19.62
C PRO A 724 7.89 -13.29 -20.95
N VAL A 725 6.81 -14.05 -21.17
CA VAL A 725 6.12 -14.16 -22.47
C VAL A 725 5.55 -12.81 -22.92
N GLN A 726 5.21 -11.94 -21.97
CA GLN A 726 4.76 -10.55 -22.16
C GLN A 726 5.72 -9.70 -23.01
N VAL A 727 7.01 -10.04 -23.10
CA VAL A 727 7.95 -9.33 -23.99
C VAL A 727 7.53 -9.38 -25.46
N TRP A 728 6.75 -10.38 -25.86
CA TRP A 728 6.21 -10.45 -27.21
C TRP A 728 5.19 -9.35 -27.53
N ASP A 729 4.62 -8.67 -26.53
CA ASP A 729 3.79 -7.47 -26.76
C ASP A 729 4.64 -6.30 -27.23
N ARG A 730 5.75 -5.98 -26.56
CA ARG A 730 6.70 -4.96 -27.04
C ARG A 730 7.29 -5.30 -28.41
N VAL A 731 7.54 -6.59 -28.69
CA VAL A 731 7.97 -7.03 -30.03
C VAL A 731 6.88 -6.76 -31.08
N ARG A 732 5.59 -6.96 -30.77
CA ARG A 732 4.47 -6.63 -31.67
C ARG A 732 4.37 -5.12 -31.91
N GLU A 733 4.51 -4.30 -30.86
CA GLU A 733 4.54 -2.84 -30.98
C GLU A 733 5.68 -2.36 -31.89
N ALA A 734 6.92 -2.79 -31.61
CA ALA A 734 8.10 -2.42 -32.39
C ALA A 734 8.02 -2.89 -33.86
N MET A 735 7.36 -4.03 -34.13
CA MET A 735 7.05 -4.47 -35.50
C MET A 735 6.06 -3.54 -36.21
N VAL A 736 5.02 -3.05 -35.52
CA VAL A 736 4.04 -2.10 -36.07
C VAL A 736 4.68 -0.74 -36.32
N GLU A 737 5.42 -0.21 -35.34
CA GLU A 737 6.18 1.06 -35.45
C GLU A 737 7.11 1.08 -36.68
N ARG A 738 7.64 -0.08 -37.07
CA ARG A 738 8.60 -0.24 -38.17
C ARG A 738 8.00 -0.85 -39.43
N SER A 739 6.68 -1.06 -39.47
CA SER A 739 5.97 -1.70 -40.60
C SER A 739 6.51 -3.07 -41.01
N VAL A 740 7.09 -3.83 -40.07
CA VAL A 740 7.67 -5.16 -40.32
C VAL A 740 6.59 -6.23 -40.18
N THR A 741 6.23 -6.89 -41.29
CA THR A 741 5.27 -7.99 -41.25
C THR A 741 5.81 -9.21 -40.50
N THR A 742 4.93 -9.98 -39.83
CA THR A 742 5.30 -11.24 -39.14
C THR A 742 6.07 -12.22 -40.03
N ARG A 743 5.77 -12.27 -41.33
CA ARG A 743 6.47 -13.14 -42.27
C ARG A 743 7.90 -12.66 -42.56
N ALA A 744 8.09 -11.35 -42.78
CA ALA A 744 9.41 -10.76 -42.95
C ALA A 744 10.26 -10.86 -41.66
N PHE A 745 9.64 -10.60 -40.50
CA PHE A 745 10.29 -10.73 -39.19
C PHE A 745 10.80 -12.15 -38.91
N GLN A 746 9.93 -13.18 -39.06
CA GLN A 746 10.34 -14.57 -38.82
C GLN A 746 11.40 -15.05 -39.82
N GLN A 747 11.35 -14.56 -41.07
CA GLN A 747 12.40 -14.81 -42.07
C GLN A 747 13.74 -14.18 -41.67
N GLN A 748 13.76 -12.92 -41.23
CA GLN A 748 14.98 -12.24 -40.76
C GLN A 748 15.53 -12.86 -39.47
N LEU A 749 14.67 -13.39 -38.60
CA LEU A 749 15.05 -14.15 -37.40
C LEU A 749 15.70 -15.51 -37.72
N GLY A 750 15.68 -15.95 -38.99
CA GLY A 750 16.19 -17.26 -39.43
C GLY A 750 15.28 -18.43 -39.04
N THR A 751 13.98 -18.18 -38.90
CA THR A 751 12.98 -19.19 -38.49
C THR A 751 11.97 -19.46 -39.60
N ALA A 752 11.59 -20.72 -39.78
CA ALA A 752 10.47 -21.07 -40.67
C ALA A 752 9.16 -20.44 -40.14
N TYR A 753 8.33 -19.93 -41.05
CA TYR A 753 7.09 -19.25 -40.69
C TYR A 753 6.14 -20.20 -39.93
N CYS A 754 5.89 -19.89 -38.66
CA CYS A 754 5.13 -20.74 -37.73
C CYS A 754 3.87 -20.05 -37.16
N GLY A 755 3.45 -18.94 -37.78
CA GLY A 755 2.30 -18.15 -37.35
C GLY A 755 2.50 -17.57 -35.95
N SER A 756 1.49 -17.73 -35.10
CA SER A 756 1.52 -17.25 -33.70
C SER A 756 2.28 -18.16 -32.73
N SER A 757 2.76 -19.33 -33.18
CA SER A 757 3.39 -20.34 -32.31
C SER A 757 4.65 -19.83 -31.61
N LEU A 758 5.43 -18.96 -32.28
CA LEU A 758 6.62 -18.29 -31.73
C LEU A 758 6.32 -17.56 -30.41
N TYR A 759 5.18 -16.85 -30.37
CA TYR A 759 4.80 -15.94 -29.29
C TYR A 759 4.24 -16.63 -28.05
N LYS A 760 4.03 -17.95 -28.10
CA LYS A 760 3.49 -18.74 -26.97
C LYS A 760 4.57 -19.17 -25.95
N SER A 761 5.84 -18.93 -26.25
CA SER A 761 6.97 -19.40 -25.45
C SER A 761 7.88 -18.23 -25.03
N ALA A 762 8.33 -18.24 -23.78
CA ALA A 762 9.27 -17.25 -23.24
C ALA A 762 10.58 -17.25 -24.05
N PRO A 763 11.00 -16.14 -24.69
CA PRO A 763 12.24 -16.12 -25.45
C PRO A 763 13.45 -16.14 -24.54
N SER A 764 14.51 -16.79 -25.01
CA SER A 764 15.84 -16.65 -24.41
C SER A 764 16.47 -15.31 -24.75
N ARG A 765 17.40 -14.83 -23.91
CA ARG A 765 18.15 -13.59 -24.18
C ARG A 765 18.83 -13.57 -25.53
N GLN A 766 19.44 -14.68 -25.96
CA GLN A 766 20.10 -14.74 -27.27
C GLN A 766 19.09 -14.61 -28.43
N ARG A 767 17.85 -15.10 -28.25
CA ARG A 767 16.78 -14.83 -29.23
C ARG A 767 16.33 -13.38 -29.14
N LEU A 768 16.13 -12.84 -27.94
CA LEU A 768 15.68 -11.48 -27.75
C LEU A 768 16.68 -10.45 -28.30
N ALA A 769 17.99 -10.63 -28.11
CA ALA A 769 19.03 -9.78 -28.68
C ALA A 769 19.00 -9.77 -30.23
N ARG A 770 18.71 -10.91 -30.88
CA ARG A 770 18.51 -10.95 -32.34
C ARG A 770 17.25 -10.20 -32.75
N VAL A 771 16.15 -10.36 -31.99
CA VAL A 771 14.90 -9.63 -32.21
C VAL A 771 15.11 -8.13 -32.04
N ALA A 772 15.81 -7.71 -30.98
CA ALA A 772 16.18 -6.34 -30.70
C ALA A 772 17.06 -5.75 -31.79
N SER A 773 18.04 -6.50 -32.32
CA SER A 773 18.87 -6.08 -33.45
C SER A 773 18.07 -5.93 -34.76
N ILE A 774 17.19 -6.89 -35.08
CA ILE A 774 16.31 -6.85 -36.26
C ILE A 774 15.34 -5.66 -36.19
N LEU A 775 14.72 -5.46 -35.03
CA LEU A 775 13.79 -4.37 -34.77
C LEU A 775 14.48 -3.10 -34.24
N GLN A 776 15.82 -3.04 -34.27
CA GLN A 776 16.70 -2.02 -33.67
C GLN A 776 16.12 -1.32 -32.41
N ASP A 777 15.54 -2.11 -31.50
CA ASP A 777 14.75 -1.61 -30.37
C ASP A 777 15.60 -1.64 -29.09
N ALA A 778 15.76 -0.47 -28.47
CA ALA A 778 16.61 -0.29 -27.30
C ALA A 778 16.02 -0.90 -26.01
N GLU A 779 14.69 -0.96 -25.86
CA GLU A 779 14.05 -1.57 -24.69
C GLU A 779 14.26 -3.09 -24.72
N LEU A 780 14.10 -3.71 -25.91
CA LEU A 780 14.36 -5.13 -26.11
C LEU A 780 15.85 -5.49 -25.96
N ASP A 781 16.77 -4.61 -26.35
CA ASP A 781 18.21 -4.83 -26.20
C ASP A 781 18.66 -4.75 -24.72
N LEU A 782 18.14 -3.78 -23.97
CA LEU A 782 18.31 -3.67 -22.52
C LEU A 782 17.77 -4.93 -21.80
N LEU A 783 16.55 -5.36 -22.12
CA LEU A 783 15.97 -6.60 -21.58
C LEU A 783 16.80 -7.85 -21.93
N ALA A 784 17.45 -7.89 -23.10
CA ALA A 784 18.32 -9.00 -23.49
C ALA A 784 19.67 -8.99 -22.75
N THR A 785 20.20 -7.83 -22.40
CA THR A 785 21.54 -7.65 -21.78
C THR A 785 21.54 -7.54 -20.25
N SER A 786 20.36 -7.37 -19.62
CA SER A 786 20.20 -7.12 -18.18
C SER A 786 20.80 -8.16 -17.22
N ASP A 787 20.96 -7.73 -15.98
CA ASP A 787 21.55 -8.48 -14.85
C ASP A 787 20.49 -9.20 -14.00
N VAL A 788 19.22 -9.16 -14.41
CA VAL A 788 18.06 -9.71 -13.70
C VAL A 788 17.54 -10.97 -14.40
N ALA A 789 17.43 -12.08 -13.67
CA ALA A 789 16.81 -13.33 -14.11
C ALA A 789 15.37 -13.46 -13.57
N TRP A 790 14.49 -14.04 -14.37
CA TRP A 790 13.05 -14.13 -14.08
C TRP A 790 12.67 -15.52 -13.57
N ASP A 791 12.79 -15.71 -12.25
CA ASP A 791 12.50 -16.98 -11.59
C ASP A 791 11.02 -17.09 -11.20
N ARG A 792 10.49 -18.32 -11.16
CA ARG A 792 9.06 -18.62 -11.05
C ARG A 792 8.68 -18.95 -9.61
N ILE A 793 7.64 -18.33 -9.07
CA ILE A 793 7.04 -18.71 -7.78
C ILE A 793 6.47 -20.13 -7.88
N VAL A 794 6.81 -21.00 -6.93
CA VAL A 794 6.30 -22.38 -6.84
C VAL A 794 5.41 -22.62 -5.61
N GLU A 795 5.48 -21.74 -4.61
CA GLU A 795 4.74 -21.85 -3.35
C GLU A 795 4.65 -20.47 -2.70
N ILE A 796 3.49 -20.16 -2.11
CA ILE A 796 3.25 -19.04 -1.21
C ILE A 796 2.53 -19.62 0.01
N GLU A 797 3.08 -19.42 1.21
CA GLU A 797 2.59 -19.99 2.48
C GLU A 797 2.51 -18.86 3.52
N SER A 798 1.37 -18.67 4.20
CA SER A 798 1.32 -17.75 5.35
C SER A 798 2.04 -18.37 6.55
N LEU A 799 2.85 -17.56 7.22
CA LEU A 799 3.52 -17.89 8.48
C LEU A 799 2.81 -17.28 9.69
N GLY A 800 1.66 -16.63 9.48
CA GLY A 800 0.97 -15.83 10.48
C GLY A 800 1.67 -14.52 10.81
N GLU A 801 1.23 -13.90 11.90
CA GLU A 801 1.76 -12.61 12.37
C GLU A 801 3.17 -12.71 12.94
N GLN A 802 4.05 -11.82 12.48
CA GLN A 802 5.42 -11.69 12.99
C GLN A 802 5.80 -10.21 13.15
N PRO A 803 6.77 -9.88 14.02
CA PRO A 803 7.42 -8.57 13.99
C PRO A 803 8.09 -8.34 12.64
N VAL A 804 7.76 -7.23 12.00
CA VAL A 804 8.25 -6.83 10.68
C VAL A 804 8.97 -5.50 10.72
N PHE A 805 9.83 -5.33 9.73
CA PHE A 805 10.83 -4.29 9.64
C PHE A 805 10.91 -3.80 8.19
N ASP A 806 11.47 -2.62 8.00
CA ASP A 806 11.71 -2.04 6.68
C ASP A 806 13.11 -1.40 6.64
N ALA A 807 13.62 -1.15 5.44
CA ALA A 807 14.94 -0.59 5.21
C ALA A 807 14.95 0.41 4.05
N THR A 808 15.66 1.52 4.24
CA THR A 808 15.67 2.63 3.28
C THR A 808 16.94 2.66 2.45
N VAL A 809 16.84 2.32 1.17
CA VAL A 809 17.92 2.43 0.15
C VAL A 809 17.73 3.66 -0.74
N LEU A 810 18.75 4.52 -0.83
CA LEU A 810 18.68 5.75 -1.62
C LEU A 810 18.79 5.51 -3.14
N GLY A 811 17.98 6.22 -3.92
CA GLY A 811 18.20 6.48 -5.35
C GLY A 811 17.63 5.44 -6.32
N THR A 812 17.75 4.14 -6.03
CA THR A 812 17.05 3.07 -6.79
C THR A 812 15.82 2.53 -6.08
N HIS A 813 15.69 2.79 -4.78
CA HIS A 813 14.54 2.45 -3.95
C HIS A 813 14.22 0.94 -3.92
N ASN A 814 15.23 0.09 -4.11
CA ASN A 814 15.13 -1.36 -4.00
C ASN A 814 16.43 -1.99 -3.49
N PHE A 815 16.37 -3.25 -3.09
CA PHE A 815 17.50 -4.06 -2.63
C PHE A 815 17.34 -5.53 -3.01
N ILE A 816 18.43 -6.28 -2.91
CA ILE A 816 18.40 -7.75 -2.94
C ILE A 816 18.26 -8.30 -1.52
N ALA A 817 17.19 -9.05 -1.29
CA ALA A 817 16.86 -9.76 -0.06
C ALA A 817 16.69 -11.27 -0.34
N ASP A 818 17.45 -12.12 0.34
CA ASP A 818 17.46 -13.59 0.18
C ASP A 818 17.57 -14.06 -1.30
N GLY A 819 18.27 -13.27 -2.11
CA GLY A 819 18.46 -13.51 -3.55
C GLY A 819 17.27 -13.11 -4.45
N VAL A 820 16.32 -12.32 -3.94
CA VAL A 820 15.15 -11.77 -4.67
C VAL A 820 15.21 -10.24 -4.65
N ILE A 821 14.73 -9.58 -5.70
CA ILE A 821 14.74 -8.11 -5.83
C ILE A 821 13.43 -7.52 -5.28
N LEU A 822 13.52 -6.72 -4.22
CA LEU A 822 12.41 -6.17 -3.43
C LEU A 822 12.48 -4.64 -3.35
N HIS A 823 11.33 -3.96 -3.33
CA HIS A 823 11.24 -2.49 -3.27
C HIS A 823 11.19 -1.95 -1.83
N ASN A 824 11.65 -0.72 -1.60
CA ASN A 824 11.51 -0.02 -0.32
C ASN A 824 10.04 0.45 -0.06
N SER A 825 9.78 0.98 1.14
CA SER A 825 8.62 1.85 1.40
C SER A 825 8.59 3.16 0.58
N ILE A 826 7.36 3.57 0.25
CA ILE A 826 6.98 4.80 -0.48
C ILE A 826 7.26 6.08 0.35
N GLU A 827 7.36 5.97 1.68
CA GLU A 827 7.61 7.08 2.62
C GLU A 827 8.80 7.97 2.26
N GLN A 828 9.79 7.46 1.52
CA GLN A 828 11.14 7.99 1.53
C GLN A 828 11.39 9.26 0.69
N ASP A 829 10.58 9.55 -0.32
CA ASP A 829 10.79 10.69 -1.23
C ASP A 829 10.42 12.06 -0.63
N ALA A 830 9.53 12.10 0.37
CA ALA A 830 9.16 13.34 1.05
C ALA A 830 10.28 13.81 2.00
N ASP A 831 10.69 15.08 1.91
CA ASP A 831 11.63 15.68 2.88
C ASP A 831 11.00 15.88 4.27
N MET A 832 9.67 16.03 4.31
CA MET A 832 8.89 16.21 5.52
C MET A 832 7.55 15.49 5.36
N VAL A 833 7.10 14.81 6.41
CA VAL A 833 5.75 14.23 6.51
C VAL A 833 5.05 14.87 7.70
N ILE A 834 3.88 15.44 7.45
CA ILE A 834 2.97 15.97 8.47
C ILE A 834 1.70 15.13 8.44
N LEU A 835 1.39 14.48 9.55
CA LEU A 835 0.15 13.74 9.74
C LEU A 835 -0.82 14.61 10.55
N LEU A 836 -2.08 14.70 10.11
CA LEU A 836 -3.11 15.47 10.80
C LEU A 836 -3.93 14.53 11.69
N HIS A 837 -4.05 14.87 12.99
CA HIS A 837 -4.89 14.15 13.93
C HIS A 837 -5.86 15.10 14.64
N ARG A 838 -7.11 14.67 14.78
CA ARG A 838 -8.17 15.39 15.51
C ARG A 838 -8.88 14.40 16.41
N GLU A 839 -8.70 14.58 17.72
CA GLU A 839 -9.29 13.70 18.73
C GLU A 839 -10.81 13.82 18.75
N ASP A 840 -11.32 15.05 18.59
CA ASP A 840 -12.73 15.40 18.55
C ASP A 840 -13.48 14.90 17.30
N ALA A 841 -12.76 14.45 16.27
CA ALA A 841 -13.33 13.75 15.12
C ALA A 841 -13.72 12.30 15.45
N TYR A 842 -13.09 11.71 16.48
CA TYR A 842 -13.30 10.32 16.88
C TYR A 842 -14.02 10.18 18.24
N GLU A 843 -13.93 11.19 19.11
CA GLU A 843 -14.54 11.22 20.43
C GLU A 843 -15.20 12.58 20.68
N LYS A 844 -16.54 12.63 20.55
CA LYS A 844 -17.33 13.88 20.60
C LYS A 844 -17.30 14.61 21.95
N GLU A 845 -16.94 13.90 23.02
CA GLU A 845 -16.79 14.46 24.37
C GLU A 845 -15.32 14.70 24.74
N SER A 846 -14.38 14.62 23.77
CA SER A 846 -12.96 14.86 24.05
C SER A 846 -12.76 16.26 24.68
N PRO A 847 -11.98 16.37 25.76
CA PRO A 847 -11.67 17.66 26.39
C PRO A 847 -10.85 18.59 25.48
N ARG A 848 -10.38 18.08 24.34
CA ARG A 848 -9.61 18.78 23.30
C ARG A 848 -10.47 19.16 22.08
N ALA A 849 -11.77 19.32 22.26
CA ALA A 849 -12.70 19.75 21.22
C ALA A 849 -12.24 21.06 20.54
N GLY A 850 -12.11 21.04 19.21
CA GLY A 850 -11.55 22.17 18.45
C GLY A 850 -10.02 22.27 18.43
N GLU A 851 -9.28 21.30 18.98
CA GLU A 851 -7.83 21.17 18.74
C GLU A 851 -7.54 20.21 17.56
N ALA A 852 -6.40 20.43 16.91
CA ALA A 852 -5.81 19.51 15.96
C ALA A 852 -4.30 19.40 16.17
N ASP A 853 -3.77 18.17 16.09
CA ASP A 853 -2.35 17.88 16.16
C ASP A 853 -1.77 17.78 14.74
N LEU A 854 -0.81 18.66 14.41
CA LEU A 854 0.06 18.53 13.25
C LEU A 854 1.31 17.74 13.67
N ILE A 855 1.32 16.45 13.38
CA ILE A 855 2.40 15.53 13.76
C ILE A 855 3.45 15.54 12.65
N VAL A 856 4.53 16.31 12.82
CA VAL A 856 5.71 16.27 11.96
C VAL A 856 6.45 14.97 12.23
N ALA A 857 6.00 13.88 11.59
CA ALA A 857 6.45 12.52 11.87
C ALA A 857 7.76 12.17 11.16
N LYS A 858 8.08 12.86 10.06
CA LYS A 858 9.38 12.81 9.36
C LYS A 858 9.82 14.23 9.03
N HIS A 859 11.10 14.54 9.25
CA HIS A 859 11.70 15.79 8.78
C HIS A 859 13.20 15.60 8.55
N ARG A 860 13.65 15.76 7.30
CA ARG A 860 15.01 15.37 6.86
C ARG A 860 16.12 16.32 7.33
N ASN A 861 15.77 17.57 7.65
CA ASN A 861 16.70 18.67 7.87
C ASN A 861 16.50 19.37 9.24
N GLY A 862 16.01 18.68 10.27
CA GLY A 862 15.66 19.27 11.57
C GLY A 862 14.72 18.38 12.40
N PRO A 863 14.19 18.84 13.55
CA PRO A 863 13.45 18.01 14.49
C PRO A 863 12.05 17.60 14.01
N THR A 864 11.61 16.42 14.45
CA THR A 864 10.20 16.00 14.47
C THR A 864 9.51 16.57 15.71
N ALA A 865 8.21 16.87 15.61
CA ALA A 865 7.41 17.45 16.70
C ALA A 865 5.92 17.21 16.46
N THR A 866 5.12 17.21 17.54
CA THR A 866 3.67 17.45 17.42
C THR A 866 3.43 18.93 17.69
N ILE A 867 2.72 19.61 16.78
CA ILE A 867 2.32 21.01 16.91
C ILE A 867 0.80 21.04 17.02
N THR A 868 0.28 21.38 18.20
CA THR A 868 -1.16 21.50 18.43
C THR A 868 -1.63 22.90 18.01
N VAL A 869 -2.71 22.96 17.23
CA VAL A 869 -3.33 24.17 16.68
C VAL A 869 -4.84 24.15 16.93
N ALA A 870 -5.49 25.31 16.96
CA ALA A 870 -6.94 25.38 17.07
C ALA A 870 -7.60 25.27 15.69
N PHE A 871 -8.55 24.35 15.54
CA PHE A 871 -9.34 24.14 14.33
C PHE A 871 -10.71 24.82 14.43
N GLN A 872 -10.95 25.79 13.55
CA GLN A 872 -12.19 26.56 13.45
C GLN A 872 -12.94 26.18 12.17
N GLY A 873 -13.46 24.96 12.12
CA GLY A 873 -14.09 24.37 10.93
C GLY A 873 -15.22 25.20 10.32
N HIS A 874 -15.99 25.94 11.13
CA HIS A 874 -17.03 26.85 10.66
C HIS A 874 -16.52 28.03 9.82
N TYR A 875 -15.23 28.40 9.97
CA TYR A 875 -14.51 29.35 9.11
C TYR A 875 -13.54 28.66 8.14
N SER A 876 -13.58 27.32 8.02
CA SER A 876 -12.66 26.51 7.21
C SER A 876 -11.18 26.84 7.45
N ARG A 877 -10.75 26.95 8.71
CA ARG A 877 -9.37 27.34 9.03
C ARG A 877 -8.78 26.72 10.30
N PHE A 878 -7.46 26.72 10.36
CA PHE A 878 -6.60 26.45 11.51
C PHE A 878 -5.93 27.75 11.97
N VAL A 879 -5.71 27.90 13.28
CA VAL A 879 -5.02 29.06 13.87
C VAL A 879 -4.09 28.61 15.01
N ASP A 880 -3.06 29.42 15.28
CA ASP A 880 -2.16 29.19 16.42
C ASP A 880 -2.95 29.14 17.74
N MET A 881 -2.55 28.26 18.66
CA MET A 881 -3.07 28.26 20.03
C MET A 881 -2.73 29.60 20.71
N ALA A 882 -3.61 30.07 21.60
CA ALA A 882 -3.34 31.27 22.38
C ALA A 882 -2.07 31.07 23.24
N GLN A 883 -1.10 31.96 23.11
CA GLN A 883 0.07 31.96 24.00
C GLN A 883 -0.38 32.25 25.43
N SER A 884 0.07 31.41 26.36
CA SER A 884 -0.22 31.47 27.80
C SER A 884 0.60 32.56 28.50
#